data_AF-A0A200Q444-F1
#
_entry.id   AF-A0A200Q444-F1
#
_cell.length_a   1.000
_cell.length_b   1.000
_cell.length_c   1.000
_cell.angle_alpha   90.00
_cell.angle_beta   90.00
_cell.angle_gamma   90.00
#
_symmetry.space_group_name_H-M   'P 1'
#
loop_
_entity.id
_entity.type
_entity.pdbx_description
1 polymer ?
#
loop_
_entity_poly.entity_id
_entity_poly.type
_entity_poly.pdbx_seq_one_letter_code
_entity_poly.pdbx_strand_id
1 'polypeptide(L)'
;MMLHFSDPAKLKTKKIIFEEIYMAPDPSTLEQFKELSSRRRVIEETMNETSFITKAIAREMAGGLTSRHDQELLKLELYLPLLENLVFHVDSVSNNTQIVRWTSELKIRWSSALSTFNLLNLTGNKFFRIDNLRFELGMTLFLYGAILRERASEVLLTGDLVQSSTLYRKAAGVYHHLAHEILPSLQFSFAQERPPEATSSISSIMSFICLAEAQAVTLRKAEEMGSTEGLLAKLHYGIKQLLDEAYGILHSNTRESKDVSQRLKEFVYFSRALHELRSKKYHADGLKVGDQIGLAIGVLRHALENVKGKMPGEESWQLVFRQETQSVGEMLRKLEHENDFVWHEKVPIDVYELPSLEGKKIVTAIPYHPQRLSASAIISEEKPIGSSFSRTDWFKLTYLEGNSWLWDVGGLKILVDPILVGNLDFGIPWLYDAAKKFLKNFQLSDLPEIDCLLITQSLDDHCHLKTLKPLSEMLPNLPVIATPNAEALLNPLFSNVTYLEPGQNSEIVGKNGSNVQVRATAGPVLGPPWQRPENGYLVTSQQGQLTLYYEPHCVYNQAFLQKEKADIVITPVIKQLLPSFTLVSGQEDAVQLAKLLQAKFIVPMKNGDLDAKGFLSSIVQAEGTMESFKELLLKEQPDAKVLELTPGVPLEIPTPSNINNS
;
A
#
# COMPACT_ATOMS: atom_id res chain seq x y z
N MET A 1 -10.93 -13.59 20.46
CA MET A 1 -11.05 -14.23 19.12
C MET A 1 -12.20 -13.61 18.33
N MET A 2 -12.06 -13.46 17.02
CA MET A 2 -13.11 -12.91 16.12
C MET A 2 -13.84 -14.05 15.39
N LEU A 3 -15.05 -13.77 14.89
CA LEU A 3 -15.70 -14.66 13.93
C LEU A 3 -14.99 -14.55 12.59
N HIS A 4 -14.90 -15.64 11.83
CA HIS A 4 -14.22 -15.66 10.53
C HIS A 4 -15.17 -16.21 9.45
N PHE A 5 -15.34 -15.47 8.36
CA PHE A 5 -16.29 -15.78 7.27
C PHE A 5 -15.58 -15.81 5.91
N SER A 6 -15.09 -16.99 5.51
CA SER A 6 -14.26 -17.18 4.30
C SER A 6 -15.02 -17.23 2.97
N ASP A 7 -16.35 -17.30 3.00
CA ASP A 7 -17.15 -17.60 1.79
C ASP A 7 -16.96 -16.61 0.62
N PRO A 8 -16.76 -15.28 0.82
CA PRO A 8 -16.55 -14.33 -0.28
C PRO A 8 -15.40 -14.69 -1.25
N ALA A 9 -14.42 -15.47 -0.80
CA ALA A 9 -13.29 -15.92 -1.63
C ALA A 9 -13.62 -17.15 -2.50
N LYS A 10 -14.76 -17.81 -2.31
CA LYS A 10 -15.13 -19.09 -2.96
C LYS A 10 -15.84 -18.91 -4.32
N LEU A 11 -15.51 -17.83 -5.02
CA LEU A 11 -16.02 -17.56 -6.36
C LEU A 11 -15.39 -18.52 -7.37
N LYS A 12 -16.12 -18.77 -8.46
CA LYS A 12 -15.68 -19.56 -9.62
C LYS A 12 -16.02 -18.79 -10.89
N THR A 13 -15.24 -18.97 -11.95
CA THR A 13 -15.48 -18.32 -13.24
C THR A 13 -15.31 -19.32 -14.38
N LYS A 14 -15.92 -19.05 -15.54
CA LYS A 14 -15.63 -19.81 -16.76
C LYS A 14 -14.50 -19.19 -17.56
N LYS A 15 -13.90 -20.01 -18.43
CA LYS A 15 -12.85 -19.62 -19.37
C LYS A 15 -13.33 -18.51 -20.30
N ILE A 16 -12.45 -17.53 -20.53
CA ILE A 16 -12.59 -16.46 -21.51
C ILE A 16 -11.26 -16.36 -22.27
N ILE A 17 -11.33 -16.18 -23.59
CA ILE A 17 -10.18 -15.90 -24.44
C ILE A 17 -10.50 -14.62 -25.23
N PHE A 18 -9.81 -13.53 -24.91
CA PHE A 18 -10.06 -12.22 -25.49
C PHE A 18 -9.58 -12.13 -26.94
N GLU A 19 -8.42 -12.69 -27.28
CA GLU A 19 -7.83 -12.64 -28.63
C GLU A 19 -8.60 -13.46 -29.68
N GLU A 20 -9.48 -14.38 -29.26
CA GLU A 20 -10.38 -15.10 -30.16
C GLU A 20 -11.62 -14.27 -30.55
N ILE A 21 -11.91 -13.20 -29.81
CA ILE A 21 -13.18 -12.46 -29.88
C ILE A 21 -12.96 -11.01 -30.28
N TYR A 22 -12.02 -10.32 -29.64
CA TYR A 22 -11.63 -8.97 -30.04
C TYR A 22 -10.67 -9.02 -31.22
N MET A 23 -11.01 -8.28 -32.28
CA MET A 23 -10.12 -8.12 -33.43
C MET A 23 -8.94 -7.21 -33.05
N ALA A 24 -7.72 -7.71 -33.23
CA ALA A 24 -6.51 -6.93 -33.09
C ALA A 24 -6.07 -6.37 -34.46
N PRO A 25 -6.04 -5.04 -34.65
CA PRO A 25 -5.62 -4.43 -35.93
C PRO A 25 -4.11 -4.50 -36.15
N ASP A 26 -3.33 -4.72 -35.08
CA ASP A 26 -1.87 -4.75 -35.11
C ASP A 26 -1.32 -5.82 -34.14
N PRO A 27 -0.05 -6.26 -34.30
CA PRO A 27 0.56 -7.27 -33.45
C PRO A 27 0.66 -6.89 -31.96
N SER A 28 0.79 -5.60 -31.63
CA SER A 28 0.91 -5.14 -30.24
C SER A 28 -0.44 -5.29 -29.51
N THR A 29 -1.53 -4.89 -30.15
CA THR A 29 -2.89 -5.11 -29.61
C THR A 29 -3.21 -6.60 -29.44
N LEU A 30 -2.77 -7.44 -30.37
CA LEU A 30 -2.95 -8.89 -30.27
C LEU A 30 -2.21 -9.46 -29.05
N GLU A 31 -0.98 -8.99 -28.80
CA GLU A 31 -0.18 -9.44 -27.66
C GLU A 31 -0.80 -9.01 -26.33
N GLN A 32 -1.39 -7.81 -26.25
CA GLN A 32 -2.13 -7.36 -25.07
C GLN A 32 -3.35 -8.25 -24.78
N PHE A 33 -4.10 -8.68 -25.81
CA PHE A 33 -5.23 -9.59 -25.60
C PHE A 33 -4.79 -11.01 -25.17
N LYS A 34 -3.71 -11.53 -25.74
CA LYS A 34 -3.13 -12.81 -25.30
C LYS A 34 -2.68 -12.75 -23.85
N GLU A 35 -2.04 -11.66 -23.46
CA GLU A 35 -1.61 -11.45 -22.09
C GLU A 35 -2.81 -11.38 -21.15
N LEU A 36 -3.85 -10.62 -21.51
CA LEU A 36 -5.11 -10.53 -20.76
C LEU A 36 -5.75 -11.93 -20.57
N SER A 37 -5.82 -12.74 -21.64
CA SER A 37 -6.32 -14.12 -21.57
C SER A 37 -5.47 -15.04 -20.72
N SER A 38 -4.14 -14.97 -20.86
CA SER A 38 -3.18 -15.76 -20.11
C SER A 38 -3.31 -15.48 -18.61
N ARG A 39 -3.28 -14.21 -18.21
CA ARG A 39 -3.43 -13.78 -16.81
C ARG A 39 -4.77 -14.19 -16.22
N ARG A 40 -5.86 -13.96 -16.95
CA ARG A 40 -7.20 -14.39 -16.51
C ARG A 40 -7.31 -15.90 -16.34
N ARG A 41 -6.70 -16.68 -17.24
CA ARG A 41 -6.71 -18.14 -17.19
C ARG A 41 -6.05 -18.68 -15.93
N VAL A 42 -4.93 -18.09 -15.50
CA VAL A 42 -4.25 -18.49 -14.26
C VAL A 42 -5.14 -18.26 -13.04
N ILE A 43 -5.90 -17.15 -13.02
CA ILE A 43 -6.89 -16.87 -11.96
C ILE A 43 -8.02 -17.91 -12.01
N GLU A 44 -8.59 -18.15 -13.20
CA GLU A 44 -9.66 -19.13 -13.41
C GLU A 44 -9.28 -20.54 -12.94
N GLU A 45 -8.11 -21.04 -13.34
CA GLU A 45 -7.62 -22.37 -12.97
C GLU A 45 -7.37 -22.50 -11.46
N THR A 46 -6.95 -21.40 -10.81
CA THR A 46 -6.74 -21.36 -9.36
C THR A 46 -8.07 -21.39 -8.61
N MET A 47 -9.02 -20.53 -8.99
CA MET A 47 -10.34 -20.46 -8.36
C MET A 47 -11.19 -21.72 -8.57
N ASN A 48 -11.10 -22.32 -9.75
CA ASN A 48 -11.84 -23.51 -10.10
C ASN A 48 -11.22 -24.79 -9.53
N GLU A 49 -10.03 -24.69 -8.91
CA GLU A 49 -9.23 -25.83 -8.42
C GLU A 49 -8.89 -26.83 -9.54
N THR A 50 -8.67 -26.31 -10.75
CA THR A 50 -8.34 -27.11 -11.95
C THR A 50 -6.88 -26.98 -12.36
N SER A 51 -6.07 -26.20 -11.64
CA SER A 51 -4.64 -26.08 -11.88
C SER A 51 -3.90 -27.38 -11.58
N PHE A 52 -3.10 -27.86 -12.53
CA PHE A 52 -2.22 -29.01 -12.35
C PHE A 52 -0.82 -28.61 -11.83
N ILE A 53 -0.62 -27.32 -11.52
CA ILE A 53 0.64 -26.77 -11.04
C ILE A 53 0.86 -27.23 -9.58
N THR A 54 2.02 -27.81 -9.29
CA THR A 54 2.35 -28.21 -7.92
C THR A 54 2.57 -26.98 -7.03
N LYS A 55 2.37 -27.10 -5.72
CA LYS A 55 2.63 -26.00 -4.77
C LYS A 55 4.06 -25.44 -4.89
N ALA A 56 5.04 -26.27 -5.20
CA ALA A 56 6.43 -25.87 -5.39
C ALA A 56 6.60 -24.99 -6.65
N ILE A 57 6.01 -25.39 -7.77
CA ILE A 57 6.06 -24.62 -9.02
C ILE A 57 5.27 -23.32 -8.87
N ALA A 58 4.10 -23.35 -8.22
CA ALA A 58 3.30 -22.16 -7.96
C ALA A 58 4.07 -21.13 -7.11
N ARG A 59 4.84 -21.61 -6.12
CA ARG A 59 5.74 -20.78 -5.31
C ARG A 59 6.87 -20.18 -6.14
N GLU A 60 7.52 -20.96 -6.99
CA GLU A 60 8.60 -20.47 -7.88
C GLU A 60 8.08 -19.40 -8.84
N MET A 61 6.95 -19.67 -9.51
CA MET A 61 6.29 -18.72 -10.42
C MET A 61 5.88 -17.41 -9.73
N ALA A 62 5.63 -17.46 -8.43
CA ALA A 62 5.30 -16.31 -7.60
C ALA A 62 6.52 -15.67 -6.92
N GLY A 63 7.74 -15.90 -7.44
CA GLY A 63 8.95 -15.28 -6.91
C GLY A 63 9.33 -15.75 -5.49
N GLY A 64 8.92 -16.96 -5.10
CA GLY A 64 9.24 -17.57 -3.81
C GLY A 64 8.18 -17.36 -2.73
N LEU A 65 7.08 -16.64 -3.01
CA LEU A 65 5.97 -16.39 -2.08
C LEU A 65 5.37 -17.70 -1.54
N THR A 66 5.25 -17.82 -0.23
CA THR A 66 4.79 -19.04 0.45
C THR A 66 3.31 -19.04 0.77
N SER A 67 2.70 -17.88 1.03
CA SER A 67 1.27 -17.76 1.29
C SER A 67 0.47 -17.96 0.00
N ARG A 68 -0.55 -18.83 0.07
CA ARG A 68 -1.50 -19.03 -1.03
C ARG A 68 -2.23 -17.73 -1.38
N HIS A 69 -2.65 -16.96 -0.38
CA HIS A 69 -3.37 -15.71 -0.59
C HIS A 69 -2.48 -14.65 -1.23
N ASP A 70 -1.20 -14.54 -0.85
CA ASP A 70 -0.26 -13.63 -1.53
C ASP A 70 -0.06 -14.00 -3.01
N GLN A 71 0.04 -15.30 -3.32
CA GLN A 71 0.12 -15.75 -4.71
C GLN A 71 -1.15 -15.42 -5.51
N GLU A 72 -2.33 -15.52 -4.88
CA GLU A 72 -3.61 -15.15 -5.50
C GLU A 72 -3.74 -13.64 -5.70
N LEU A 73 -3.29 -12.82 -4.73
CA LEU A 73 -3.22 -11.37 -4.87
C LEU A 73 -2.31 -10.97 -6.03
N LEU A 74 -1.11 -11.54 -6.13
CA LEU A 74 -0.19 -11.26 -7.23
C LEU A 74 -0.82 -11.53 -8.61
N LYS A 75 -1.54 -12.66 -8.75
CA LYS A 75 -2.24 -12.99 -10.01
C LYS A 75 -3.30 -11.94 -10.36
N LEU A 76 -4.06 -11.48 -9.37
CA LEU A 76 -5.10 -10.46 -9.54
C LEU A 76 -4.48 -9.09 -9.85
N GLU A 77 -3.40 -8.71 -9.19
CA GLU A 77 -2.67 -7.44 -9.39
C GLU A 77 -2.01 -7.36 -10.77
N LEU A 78 -1.65 -8.49 -11.37
CA LEU A 78 -1.18 -8.55 -12.76
C LEU A 78 -2.31 -8.51 -13.81
N TYR A 79 -3.54 -8.88 -13.43
CA TYR A 79 -4.69 -8.92 -14.33
C TYR A 79 -5.53 -7.63 -14.32
N LEU A 80 -5.76 -7.06 -13.13
CA LEU A 80 -6.61 -5.89 -12.92
C LEU A 80 -6.21 -4.68 -13.79
N PRO A 81 -4.93 -4.26 -13.86
CA PRO A 81 -4.52 -3.15 -14.73
C PRO A 81 -4.91 -3.34 -16.20
N LEU A 82 -4.73 -4.55 -16.72
CA LEU A 82 -5.04 -4.88 -18.11
C LEU A 82 -6.56 -4.84 -18.36
N LEU A 83 -7.34 -5.38 -17.42
CA LEU A 83 -8.80 -5.36 -17.50
C LEU A 83 -9.36 -3.95 -17.36
N GLU A 84 -8.83 -3.15 -16.42
CA GLU A 84 -9.21 -1.75 -16.21
C GLU A 84 -8.94 -0.90 -17.46
N ASN A 85 -7.81 -1.11 -18.13
CA ASN A 85 -7.53 -0.46 -19.41
C ASN A 85 -8.53 -0.86 -20.50
N LEU A 86 -8.84 -2.16 -20.63
CA LEU A 86 -9.80 -2.63 -21.62
C LEU A 86 -11.20 -2.05 -21.36
N VAL A 87 -11.66 -2.03 -20.10
CA VAL A 87 -12.93 -1.41 -19.70
C VAL A 87 -12.94 0.07 -20.07
N PHE A 88 -11.88 0.81 -19.72
CA PHE A 88 -11.77 2.23 -20.04
C PHE A 88 -11.87 2.51 -21.54
N HIS A 89 -11.14 1.74 -22.36
CA HIS A 89 -11.19 1.91 -23.82
C HIS A 89 -12.55 1.52 -24.39
N VAL A 90 -13.13 0.38 -23.99
CA VAL A 90 -14.45 -0.05 -24.48
C VAL A 90 -15.55 0.92 -24.09
N ASP A 91 -15.50 1.48 -22.88
CA ASP A 91 -16.44 2.50 -22.42
C ASP A 91 -16.35 3.79 -23.24
N SER A 92 -15.13 4.20 -23.64
CA SER A 92 -14.93 5.40 -24.48
C SER A 92 -15.58 5.28 -25.87
N VAL A 93 -15.88 4.06 -26.32
CA VAL A 93 -16.49 3.76 -27.62
C VAL A 93 -17.80 2.95 -27.47
N SER A 94 -18.53 3.16 -26.38
CA SER A 94 -19.74 2.38 -26.01
C SER A 94 -20.84 2.34 -27.07
N ASN A 95 -20.86 3.30 -28.01
CA ASN A 95 -21.84 3.36 -29.11
C ASN A 95 -21.47 2.44 -30.30
N ASN A 96 -20.29 1.83 -30.28
CA ASN A 96 -19.83 0.94 -31.34
C ASN A 96 -20.52 -0.44 -31.22
N THR A 97 -21.47 -0.71 -32.12
CA THR A 97 -22.25 -1.96 -32.14
C THR A 97 -21.39 -3.22 -32.30
N GLN A 98 -20.24 -3.12 -32.97
CA GLN A 98 -19.32 -4.25 -33.13
C GLN A 98 -18.64 -4.61 -31.81
N ILE A 99 -18.22 -3.62 -31.02
CA ILE A 99 -17.58 -3.82 -29.72
C ILE A 99 -18.58 -4.38 -28.70
N VAL A 100 -19.82 -3.89 -28.72
CA VAL A 100 -20.91 -4.44 -27.89
C VAL A 100 -21.15 -5.91 -28.25
N ARG A 101 -21.15 -6.26 -29.53
CA ARG A 101 -21.30 -7.64 -29.99
C ARG A 101 -20.15 -8.54 -29.53
N TRP A 102 -18.89 -8.11 -29.73
CA TRP A 102 -17.71 -8.85 -29.26
C TRP A 102 -17.76 -9.06 -27.73
N THR A 103 -18.13 -8.03 -26.97
CA THR A 103 -18.29 -8.14 -25.52
C THR A 103 -19.31 -9.22 -25.13
N SER A 104 -20.41 -9.34 -25.88
CA SER A 104 -21.39 -10.41 -25.65
C SER A 104 -20.92 -11.80 -26.05
N GLU A 105 -20.06 -11.89 -27.06
CA GLU A 105 -19.46 -13.16 -27.49
C GLU A 105 -18.47 -13.73 -26.46
N LEU A 106 -17.94 -12.91 -25.53
CA LEU A 106 -17.14 -13.36 -24.37
C LEU A 106 -17.90 -14.32 -23.45
N LYS A 107 -19.25 -14.20 -23.38
CA LYS A 107 -20.11 -15.04 -22.53
C LYS A 107 -19.66 -15.06 -21.06
N ILE A 108 -19.36 -13.89 -20.50
CA ILE A 108 -18.80 -13.74 -19.14
C ILE A 108 -19.70 -14.42 -18.11
N ARG A 109 -19.12 -15.32 -17.31
CA ARG A 109 -19.85 -16.13 -16.34
C ARG A 109 -19.08 -16.30 -15.02
N TRP A 110 -19.73 -15.89 -13.94
CA TRP A 110 -19.22 -16.03 -12.57
C TRP A 110 -20.23 -16.77 -11.70
N SER A 111 -19.74 -17.59 -10.77
CA SER A 111 -20.58 -18.15 -9.72
C SER A 111 -20.82 -17.14 -8.61
N SER A 112 -21.84 -17.37 -7.81
CA SER A 112 -22.04 -16.66 -6.54
C SER A 112 -21.62 -17.52 -5.36
N ALA A 113 -20.86 -16.93 -4.44
CA ALA A 113 -20.55 -17.48 -3.12
C ALA A 113 -21.51 -16.95 -2.03
N LEU A 114 -22.21 -15.84 -2.30
CA LEU A 114 -23.12 -15.19 -1.37
C LEU A 114 -24.61 -15.40 -1.68
N SER A 115 -24.94 -16.22 -2.67
CA SER A 115 -26.33 -16.56 -2.99
C SER A 115 -26.88 -17.66 -2.07
N THR A 116 -28.19 -17.62 -1.83
CA THR A 116 -28.91 -18.70 -1.16
C THR A 116 -28.79 -20.01 -1.94
N PHE A 117 -28.35 -21.07 -1.26
CA PHE A 117 -28.23 -22.40 -1.86
C PHE A 117 -29.62 -23.00 -2.09
N ASN A 118 -29.93 -23.43 -3.32
CA ASN A 118 -31.13 -24.23 -3.60
C ASN A 118 -30.77 -25.73 -3.55
N LEU A 119 -31.40 -26.47 -2.63
CA LEU A 119 -31.19 -27.91 -2.42
C LEU A 119 -31.47 -28.80 -3.66
N LEU A 120 -32.15 -28.28 -4.69
CA LEU A 120 -32.44 -29.00 -5.94
C LEU A 120 -31.26 -29.00 -6.93
N ASN A 121 -30.23 -28.17 -6.72
CA ASN A 121 -29.03 -28.16 -7.55
C ASN A 121 -27.97 -29.12 -7.00
N LEU A 122 -28.08 -30.40 -7.37
CA LEU A 122 -27.10 -31.46 -7.08
C LEU A 122 -25.71 -31.24 -7.74
N THR A 123 -25.46 -30.06 -8.33
CA THR A 123 -24.24 -29.73 -9.09
C THR A 123 -23.80 -28.26 -8.88
N GLY A 124 -22.91 -28.03 -7.89
CA GLY A 124 -22.07 -26.83 -7.79
C GLY A 124 -22.76 -25.45 -7.63
N ASN A 125 -21.96 -24.40 -7.45
CA ASN A 125 -22.42 -23.02 -7.32
C ASN A 125 -23.14 -22.55 -8.61
N LYS A 126 -24.26 -21.83 -8.47
CA LYS A 126 -25.00 -21.24 -9.60
C LYS A 126 -24.11 -20.23 -10.33
N PHE A 127 -23.97 -20.37 -11.65
CA PHE A 127 -23.29 -19.40 -12.51
C PHE A 127 -24.29 -18.39 -13.07
N PHE A 128 -23.92 -17.11 -13.01
CA PHE A 128 -24.63 -15.97 -13.58
C PHE A 128 -23.87 -15.53 -14.83
N ARG A 129 -24.60 -15.30 -15.92
CA ARG A 129 -24.04 -14.76 -17.16
C ARG A 129 -24.45 -13.31 -17.29
N ILE A 130 -23.48 -12.41 -17.32
CA ILE A 130 -23.70 -10.99 -17.57
C ILE A 130 -22.62 -10.54 -18.54
N ASP A 131 -23.03 -10.30 -19.77
CA ASP A 131 -22.17 -10.04 -20.92
C ASP A 131 -21.71 -8.57 -20.94
N ASN A 132 -20.95 -8.16 -19.93
CA ASN A 132 -20.47 -6.78 -19.75
C ASN A 132 -19.09 -6.77 -19.07
N LEU A 133 -18.14 -6.01 -19.62
CA LEU A 133 -16.78 -5.93 -19.05
C LEU A 133 -16.74 -5.30 -17.66
N ARG A 134 -17.63 -4.35 -17.34
CA ARG A 134 -17.73 -3.82 -15.96
C ARG A 134 -18.24 -4.88 -14.98
N PHE A 135 -19.00 -5.87 -15.43
CA PHE A 135 -19.35 -7.02 -14.60
C PHE A 135 -18.13 -7.92 -14.34
N GLU A 136 -17.31 -8.19 -15.36
CA GLU A 136 -16.03 -8.89 -15.18
C GLU A 136 -15.10 -8.15 -14.19
N LEU A 137 -14.95 -6.83 -14.36
CA LEU A 137 -14.17 -5.99 -13.45
C LEU A 137 -14.75 -6.00 -12.04
N GLY A 138 -16.07 -5.86 -11.91
CA GLY A 138 -16.78 -5.90 -10.63
C GLY A 138 -16.53 -7.21 -9.87
N MET A 139 -16.68 -8.35 -10.53
CA MET A 139 -16.46 -9.67 -9.92
C MET A 139 -14.98 -9.91 -9.59
N THR A 140 -14.06 -9.44 -10.43
CA THR A 140 -12.61 -9.56 -10.19
C THR A 140 -12.16 -8.73 -8.99
N LEU A 141 -12.62 -7.47 -8.89
CA LEU A 141 -12.36 -6.61 -7.73
C LEU A 141 -13.02 -7.16 -6.46
N PHE A 142 -14.22 -7.76 -6.57
CA PHE A 142 -14.88 -8.38 -5.42
C PHE A 142 -14.03 -9.52 -4.85
N LEU A 143 -13.49 -10.37 -5.75
CA LEU A 143 -12.54 -11.42 -5.40
C LEU A 143 -11.26 -10.83 -4.79
N TYR A 144 -10.69 -9.78 -5.37
CA TYR A 144 -9.50 -9.11 -4.85
C TYR A 144 -9.70 -8.62 -3.40
N GLY A 145 -10.84 -7.97 -3.12
CA GLY A 145 -11.21 -7.59 -1.75
C GLY A 145 -11.35 -8.80 -0.82
N ALA A 146 -11.87 -9.93 -1.32
CA ALA A 146 -12.04 -11.14 -0.53
C ALA A 146 -10.70 -11.79 -0.18
N ILE A 147 -9.78 -11.90 -1.14
CA ILE A 147 -8.43 -12.46 -0.89
C ILE A 147 -7.61 -11.54 0.02
N LEU A 148 -7.72 -10.21 -0.10
CA LEU A 148 -7.10 -9.26 0.83
C LEU A 148 -7.57 -9.53 2.27
N ARG A 149 -8.86 -9.81 2.45
CA ARG A 149 -9.47 -10.12 3.76
C ARG A 149 -9.01 -11.46 4.33
N GLU A 150 -8.87 -12.50 3.49
CA GLU A 150 -8.29 -13.78 3.90
C GLU A 150 -6.81 -13.63 4.26
N ARG A 151 -6.06 -12.85 3.47
CA ARG A 151 -4.65 -12.54 3.78
C ARG A 151 -4.53 -11.77 5.10
N ALA A 152 -5.41 -10.80 5.35
CA ALA A 152 -5.45 -10.10 6.63
C ALA A 152 -5.68 -11.05 7.82
N SER A 153 -6.53 -12.06 7.63
CA SER A 153 -6.79 -13.10 8.63
C SER A 153 -5.57 -14.00 8.85
N GLU A 154 -4.84 -14.36 7.79
CA GLU A 154 -3.60 -15.15 7.88
C GLU A 154 -2.49 -14.39 8.62
N VAL A 155 -2.28 -13.11 8.29
CA VAL A 155 -1.32 -12.22 8.96
C VAL A 155 -1.70 -11.98 10.43
N LEU A 156 -3.00 -11.96 10.75
CA LEU A 156 -3.44 -11.88 12.14
C LEU A 156 -2.97 -13.08 12.98
N LEU A 157 -2.89 -14.27 12.37
CA LEU A 157 -2.44 -15.49 13.06
C LEU A 157 -0.93 -15.50 13.33
N THR A 158 -0.14 -14.75 12.54
CA THR A 158 1.31 -14.60 12.77
C THR A 158 1.64 -13.53 13.83
N GLY A 159 0.64 -12.72 14.24
CA GLY A 159 0.79 -11.69 15.26
C GLY A 159 1.07 -10.28 14.74
N ASP A 160 1.18 -10.07 13.42
CA ASP A 160 1.37 -8.74 12.85
C ASP A 160 0.03 -7.98 12.75
N LEU A 161 -0.32 -7.29 13.83
CA LEU A 161 -1.57 -6.55 13.94
C LEU A 161 -1.62 -5.34 13.00
N VAL A 162 -0.48 -4.71 12.69
CA VAL A 162 -0.42 -3.51 11.85
C VAL A 162 -0.66 -3.88 10.39
N GLN A 163 0.03 -4.89 9.90
CA GLN A 163 -0.14 -5.37 8.52
C GLN A 163 -1.54 -5.99 8.34
N SER A 164 -2.03 -6.78 9.29
CA SER A 164 -3.39 -7.33 9.25
C SER A 164 -4.46 -6.22 9.18
N SER A 165 -4.39 -5.23 10.07
CA SER A 165 -5.32 -4.08 10.04
C SER A 165 -5.26 -3.31 8.72
N THR A 166 -4.05 -3.10 8.19
CA THR A 166 -3.85 -2.44 6.89
C THR A 166 -4.50 -3.20 5.74
N LEU A 167 -4.37 -4.52 5.70
CA LEU A 167 -4.98 -5.35 4.66
C LEU A 167 -6.51 -5.33 4.72
N TYR A 168 -7.11 -5.41 5.91
CA TYR A 168 -8.56 -5.21 6.06
C TYR A 168 -9.01 -3.82 5.58
N ARG A 169 -8.25 -2.76 5.87
CA ARG A 169 -8.56 -1.40 5.39
C ARG A 169 -8.44 -1.26 3.87
N LYS A 170 -7.49 -1.95 3.23
CA LYS A 170 -7.39 -2.04 1.76
C LYS A 170 -8.60 -2.76 1.18
N ALA A 171 -8.98 -3.92 1.74
CA ALA A 171 -10.18 -4.65 1.33
C ALA A 171 -11.44 -3.76 1.42
N ALA A 172 -11.58 -3.02 2.54
CA ALA A 172 -12.68 -2.08 2.73
C ALA A 172 -12.75 -1.02 1.62
N GLY A 173 -11.61 -0.49 1.17
CA GLY A 173 -11.53 0.49 0.11
C GLY A 173 -11.87 -0.06 -1.28
N VAL A 174 -11.45 -1.29 -1.58
CA VAL A 174 -11.84 -2.01 -2.80
C VAL A 174 -13.37 -2.15 -2.87
N TYR A 175 -13.97 -2.63 -1.79
CA TYR A 175 -15.43 -2.77 -1.70
C TYR A 175 -16.17 -1.43 -1.74
N HIS A 176 -15.59 -0.38 -1.15
CA HIS A 176 -16.15 0.97 -1.24
C HIS A 176 -16.13 1.48 -2.68
N HIS A 177 -15.02 1.33 -3.40
CA HIS A 177 -14.90 1.69 -4.81
C HIS A 177 -15.89 0.92 -5.68
N LEU A 178 -16.03 -0.39 -5.47
CA LEU A 178 -17.03 -1.23 -6.15
C LEU A 178 -18.45 -0.69 -5.99
N ALA A 179 -18.83 -0.35 -4.75
CA ALA A 179 -20.18 0.09 -4.44
C ALA A 179 -20.57 1.43 -5.11
N HIS A 180 -19.61 2.35 -5.23
CA HIS A 180 -19.88 3.74 -5.62
C HIS A 180 -19.46 4.08 -7.06
N GLU A 181 -18.44 3.42 -7.61
CA GLU A 181 -17.87 3.78 -8.91
C GLU A 181 -18.18 2.74 -9.99
N ILE A 182 -18.12 1.44 -9.67
CA ILE A 182 -18.22 0.37 -10.68
C ILE A 182 -19.66 -0.14 -10.83
N LEU A 183 -20.25 -0.64 -9.75
CA LEU A 183 -21.53 -1.36 -9.79
C LEU A 183 -22.77 -0.49 -10.07
N PRO A 184 -22.85 0.82 -9.74
CA PRO A 184 -24.01 1.65 -10.09
C PRO A 184 -24.30 1.69 -11.60
N SER A 185 -23.26 1.64 -12.43
CA SER A 185 -23.39 1.60 -13.89
C SER A 185 -24.11 0.34 -14.40
N LEU A 186 -24.05 -0.76 -13.63
CA LEU A 186 -24.71 -2.04 -13.95
C LEU A 186 -26.17 -2.07 -13.49
N GLN A 187 -26.64 -1.08 -12.71
CA GLN A 187 -27.97 -1.07 -12.11
C GLN A 187 -29.10 -0.88 -13.14
N PHE A 188 -28.82 -0.17 -14.23
CA PHE A 188 -29.81 0.12 -15.28
C PHE A 188 -29.72 -0.83 -16.49
N SER A 189 -28.70 -1.69 -16.55
CA SER A 189 -28.37 -2.45 -17.76
C SER A 189 -29.03 -3.83 -17.90
N PHE A 190 -29.75 -4.37 -16.89
CA PHE A 190 -30.18 -5.78 -16.94
C PHE A 190 -31.62 -6.05 -16.52
N ALA A 191 -32.33 -6.77 -17.41
CA ALA A 191 -33.57 -7.50 -17.11
C ALA A 191 -33.29 -8.93 -16.55
N GLN A 192 -32.02 -9.29 -16.33
CA GLN A 192 -31.57 -10.63 -15.91
C GLN A 192 -31.18 -10.66 -14.41
N GLU A 193 -31.29 -11.84 -13.81
CA GLU A 193 -30.90 -12.13 -12.42
C GLU A 193 -29.40 -11.90 -12.21
N ARG A 194 -29.01 -11.23 -11.11
CA ARG A 194 -27.61 -10.88 -10.80
C ARG A 194 -27.14 -11.51 -9.48
N PRO A 195 -25.85 -11.86 -9.36
CA PRO A 195 -25.31 -12.37 -8.12
C PRO A 195 -25.22 -11.23 -7.06
N PRO A 196 -25.37 -11.54 -5.75
CA PRO A 196 -25.23 -10.56 -4.68
C PRO A 196 -23.92 -9.76 -4.75
N GLU A 197 -22.81 -10.39 -5.12
CA GLU A 197 -21.48 -9.78 -5.27
C GLU A 197 -21.46 -8.62 -6.29
N ALA A 198 -22.37 -8.65 -7.27
CA ALA A 198 -22.52 -7.60 -8.29
C ALA A 198 -23.54 -6.52 -7.90
N THR A 199 -23.76 -6.29 -6.59
CA THR A 199 -24.65 -5.24 -6.08
C THR A 199 -23.89 -4.24 -5.21
N SER A 200 -24.21 -2.95 -5.36
CA SER A 200 -23.63 -1.87 -4.54
C SER A 200 -23.93 -2.05 -3.05
N SER A 201 -25.12 -2.58 -2.74
CA SER A 201 -25.57 -2.90 -1.38
C SER A 201 -24.62 -3.88 -0.69
N ILE A 202 -24.30 -5.01 -1.35
CA ILE A 202 -23.42 -6.04 -0.77
C ILE A 202 -21.97 -5.58 -0.71
N SER A 203 -21.51 -4.84 -1.71
CA SER A 203 -20.17 -4.23 -1.66
C SER A 203 -20.06 -3.25 -0.47
N SER A 204 -21.08 -2.45 -0.20
CA SER A 204 -21.10 -1.57 0.99
C SER A 204 -21.07 -2.37 2.30
N ILE A 205 -21.86 -3.45 2.40
CA ILE A 205 -21.85 -4.37 3.55
C ILE A 205 -20.45 -4.96 3.77
N MET A 206 -19.80 -5.44 2.71
CA MET A 206 -18.44 -6.00 2.79
C MET A 206 -17.40 -4.94 3.21
N SER A 207 -17.55 -3.69 2.76
CA SER A 207 -16.71 -2.58 3.20
C SER A 207 -16.82 -2.34 4.71
N PHE A 208 -18.05 -2.29 5.25
CA PHE A 208 -18.28 -2.14 6.69
C PHE A 208 -17.77 -3.33 7.51
N ILE A 209 -17.93 -4.56 7.02
CA ILE A 209 -17.37 -5.77 7.65
C ILE A 209 -15.84 -5.66 7.75
N CYS A 210 -15.17 -5.29 6.66
CA CYS A 210 -13.71 -5.15 6.66
C CYS A 210 -13.23 -4.05 7.62
N LEU A 211 -13.94 -2.91 7.71
CA LEU A 211 -13.63 -1.88 8.71
C LEU A 211 -13.85 -2.36 10.15
N ALA A 212 -14.92 -3.10 10.39
CA ALA A 212 -15.19 -3.69 11.70
C ALA A 212 -14.06 -4.64 12.13
N GLU A 213 -13.56 -5.47 11.21
CA GLU A 213 -12.43 -6.38 11.45
C GLU A 213 -11.10 -5.62 11.62
N ALA A 214 -10.82 -4.61 10.79
CA ALA A 214 -9.64 -3.76 10.95
C ALA A 214 -9.60 -3.09 12.33
N GLN A 215 -10.75 -2.57 12.79
CA GLN A 215 -10.85 -1.98 14.12
C GLN A 215 -10.71 -3.03 15.22
N ALA A 216 -11.28 -4.23 15.05
CA ALA A 216 -11.12 -5.31 16.00
C ALA A 216 -9.66 -5.75 16.15
N VAL A 217 -8.89 -5.82 15.06
CA VAL A 217 -7.44 -6.08 15.09
C VAL A 217 -6.69 -4.95 15.81
N THR A 218 -7.02 -3.70 15.49
CA THR A 218 -6.40 -2.52 16.13
C THR A 218 -6.70 -2.47 17.63
N LEU A 219 -7.91 -2.89 18.02
CA LEU A 219 -8.35 -2.98 19.40
C LEU A 219 -7.53 -4.02 20.19
N ARG A 220 -7.19 -5.18 19.60
CA ARG A 220 -6.34 -6.17 20.27
C ARG A 220 -5.01 -5.57 20.73
N LYS A 221 -4.45 -4.65 19.93
CA LYS A 221 -3.24 -3.92 20.33
C LYS A 221 -3.49 -3.01 21.53
N ALA A 222 -4.66 -2.35 21.59
CA ALA A 222 -5.05 -1.51 22.72
C ALA A 222 -5.24 -2.33 24.01
N GLU A 223 -5.76 -3.57 23.90
CA GLU A 223 -5.86 -4.52 25.01
C GLU A 223 -4.47 -4.93 25.52
N GLU A 224 -3.53 -5.27 24.63
CA GLU A 224 -2.13 -5.61 24.99
C GLU A 224 -1.40 -4.48 25.71
N MET A 225 -1.70 -3.22 25.37
CA MET A 225 -1.06 -2.03 25.96
C MET A 225 -1.68 -1.58 27.28
N GLY A 226 -2.68 -2.31 27.82
CA GLY A 226 -3.31 -1.97 29.11
C GLY A 226 -4.19 -0.71 29.05
N SER A 227 -4.91 -0.49 27.95
CA SER A 227 -5.84 0.64 27.82
C SER A 227 -6.96 0.58 28.85
N THR A 228 -7.47 1.74 29.27
CA THR A 228 -8.62 1.83 30.20
C THR A 228 -9.85 1.11 29.65
N GLU A 229 -10.61 0.48 30.54
CA GLU A 229 -11.85 -0.27 30.27
C GLU A 229 -12.88 0.61 29.56
N GLY A 230 -12.98 1.89 29.95
CA GLY A 230 -13.85 2.86 29.29
C GLY A 230 -13.49 3.10 27.82
N LEU A 231 -12.20 3.10 27.46
CA LEU A 231 -11.77 3.20 26.06
C LEU A 231 -12.07 1.90 25.30
N LEU A 232 -11.77 0.73 25.88
CA LEU A 232 -12.06 -0.57 25.27
C LEU A 232 -13.55 -0.75 25.00
N ALA A 233 -14.40 -0.33 25.95
CA ALA A 233 -15.85 -0.31 25.78
C ALA A 233 -16.28 0.51 24.56
N LYS A 234 -15.77 1.74 24.41
CA LYS A 234 -16.07 2.64 23.28
C LYS A 234 -15.54 2.10 21.95
N LEU A 235 -14.37 1.47 21.93
CA LEU A 235 -13.80 0.88 20.72
C LEU A 235 -14.62 -0.35 20.24
N HIS A 236 -15.04 -1.24 21.16
CA HIS A 236 -15.95 -2.33 20.81
C HIS A 236 -17.32 -1.81 20.33
N TYR A 237 -17.84 -0.75 20.96
CA TYR A 237 -19.10 -0.15 20.52
C TYR A 237 -18.98 0.48 19.12
N GLY A 238 -17.82 1.07 18.79
CA GLY A 238 -17.53 1.56 17.44
C GLY A 238 -17.57 0.45 16.38
N ILE A 239 -17.09 -0.75 16.71
CA ILE A 239 -17.19 -1.93 15.84
C ILE A 239 -18.66 -2.34 15.65
N LYS A 240 -19.43 -2.39 16.75
CA LYS A 240 -20.86 -2.67 16.70
C LYS A 240 -21.60 -1.66 15.81
N GLN A 241 -21.27 -0.36 15.89
CA GLN A 241 -21.86 0.67 15.04
C GLN A 241 -21.50 0.51 13.56
N LEU A 242 -20.28 0.09 13.21
CA LEU A 242 -19.93 -0.25 11.82
C LEU A 242 -20.78 -1.42 11.31
N LEU A 243 -21.00 -2.44 12.17
CA LEU A 243 -21.83 -3.59 11.83
C LEU A 243 -23.34 -3.28 11.84
N ASP A 244 -23.80 -2.26 12.56
CA ASP A 244 -25.18 -1.77 12.47
C ASP A 244 -25.47 -1.20 11.07
N GLU A 245 -24.52 -0.48 10.45
CA GLU A 245 -24.67 0.01 9.07
C GLU A 245 -24.86 -1.16 8.10
N ALA A 246 -23.99 -2.17 8.19
CA ALA A 246 -24.11 -3.40 7.40
C ALA A 246 -25.44 -4.13 7.66
N TYR A 247 -25.85 -4.24 8.92
CA TYR A 247 -27.10 -4.88 9.32
C TYR A 247 -28.32 -4.13 8.78
N GLY A 248 -28.32 -2.80 8.84
CA GLY A 248 -29.37 -1.93 8.32
C GLY A 248 -29.56 -2.10 6.81
N ILE A 249 -28.46 -2.15 6.05
CA ILE A 249 -28.53 -2.41 4.61
C ILE A 249 -29.11 -3.80 4.32
N LEU A 250 -28.65 -4.84 5.04
CA LEU A 250 -29.15 -6.22 4.87
C LEU A 250 -30.66 -6.38 5.14
N HIS A 251 -31.21 -5.58 6.05
CA HIS A 251 -32.62 -5.67 6.48
C HIS A 251 -33.51 -4.57 5.90
N SER A 252 -32.94 -3.64 5.11
CA SER A 252 -33.73 -2.80 4.24
C SER A 252 -34.46 -3.71 3.25
N ASN A 253 -35.81 -3.68 3.23
CA ASN A 253 -36.69 -4.61 2.51
C ASN A 253 -36.57 -4.51 0.96
N THR A 254 -35.38 -4.75 0.44
CA THR A 254 -35.04 -4.75 -0.99
C THR A 254 -35.21 -6.16 -1.54
N ARG A 255 -35.55 -6.30 -2.83
CA ARG A 255 -35.57 -7.60 -3.52
C ARG A 255 -34.22 -8.31 -3.39
N GLU A 256 -33.12 -7.57 -3.44
CA GLU A 256 -31.74 -8.04 -3.33
C GLU A 256 -31.46 -8.76 -2.00
N SER A 257 -32.01 -8.29 -0.88
CA SER A 257 -31.80 -8.91 0.44
C SER A 257 -32.31 -10.35 0.54
N LYS A 258 -33.25 -10.76 -0.33
CA LYS A 258 -33.83 -12.11 -0.34
C LYS A 258 -32.90 -13.15 -0.96
N ASP A 259 -32.04 -12.73 -1.87
CA ASP A 259 -31.13 -13.60 -2.60
C ASP A 259 -29.77 -13.81 -1.89
N VAL A 260 -29.56 -13.10 -0.78
CA VAL A 260 -28.36 -13.16 0.07
C VAL A 260 -28.38 -14.36 1.01
N SER A 261 -27.24 -15.04 1.11
CA SER A 261 -27.04 -16.22 1.93
C SER A 261 -27.36 -15.97 3.41
N GLN A 262 -27.99 -16.97 4.03
CA GLN A 262 -28.30 -16.94 5.46
C GLN A 262 -27.04 -16.84 6.32
N ARG A 263 -25.93 -17.42 5.84
CA ARG A 263 -24.64 -17.41 6.54
C ARG A 263 -24.04 -16.00 6.65
N LEU A 264 -24.14 -15.16 5.62
CA LEU A 264 -23.74 -13.75 5.71
C LEU A 264 -24.61 -12.97 6.70
N LYS A 265 -25.94 -13.20 6.69
CA LYS A 265 -26.88 -12.56 7.63
C LYS A 265 -26.55 -12.93 9.08
N GLU A 266 -26.30 -14.21 9.34
CA GLU A 266 -25.87 -14.70 10.65
C GLU A 266 -24.51 -14.11 11.05
N PHE A 267 -23.53 -14.08 10.14
CA PHE A 267 -22.22 -13.51 10.41
C PHE A 267 -22.31 -12.05 10.87
N VAL A 268 -23.05 -11.20 10.15
CA VAL A 268 -23.23 -9.79 10.51
C VAL A 268 -23.95 -9.66 11.85
N TYR A 269 -25.04 -10.41 12.05
CA TYR A 269 -25.81 -10.37 13.30
C TYR A 269 -24.97 -10.78 14.51
N PHE A 270 -24.29 -11.93 14.44
CA PHE A 270 -23.54 -12.46 15.58
C PHE A 270 -22.23 -11.71 15.81
N SER A 271 -21.58 -11.18 14.77
CA SER A 271 -20.43 -10.28 14.96
C SER A 271 -20.84 -9.01 15.71
N ARG A 272 -21.98 -8.43 15.33
CA ARG A 272 -22.53 -7.23 15.98
C ARG A 272 -22.86 -7.51 17.45
N ALA A 273 -23.57 -8.60 17.73
CA ALA A 273 -23.91 -9.02 19.09
C ALA A 273 -22.67 -9.34 19.94
N LEU A 274 -21.65 -9.98 19.34
CA LEU A 274 -20.40 -10.30 20.03
C LEU A 274 -19.66 -9.02 20.48
N HIS A 275 -19.56 -8.02 19.60
CA HIS A 275 -18.93 -6.76 19.95
C HIS A 275 -19.77 -5.90 20.89
N GLU A 276 -21.10 -6.04 20.87
CA GLU A 276 -21.97 -5.46 21.89
C GLU A 276 -21.71 -6.07 23.27
N LEU A 277 -21.66 -7.40 23.39
CA LEU A 277 -21.36 -8.09 24.64
C LEU A 277 -20.01 -7.65 25.21
N ARG A 278 -18.96 -7.62 24.39
CA ARG A 278 -17.61 -7.16 24.80
C ARG A 278 -17.61 -5.69 25.24
N SER A 279 -18.29 -4.83 24.48
CA SER A 279 -18.43 -3.42 24.85
C SER A 279 -19.09 -3.26 26.21
N LYS A 280 -20.20 -3.97 26.45
CA LYS A 280 -20.96 -3.90 27.70
C LYS A 280 -20.20 -4.51 28.87
N LYS A 281 -19.41 -5.55 28.64
CA LYS A 281 -18.48 -6.12 29.63
C LYS A 281 -17.47 -5.08 30.12
N TYR A 282 -16.70 -4.47 29.22
CA TYR A 282 -15.74 -3.42 29.59
C TYR A 282 -16.41 -2.18 30.18
N HIS A 283 -17.62 -1.84 29.73
CA HIS A 283 -18.38 -0.72 30.31
C HIS A 283 -18.77 -1.02 31.76
N ALA A 284 -19.22 -2.25 32.05
CA ALA A 284 -19.54 -2.68 33.40
C ALA A 284 -18.30 -2.68 34.31
N ASP A 285 -17.13 -3.10 33.81
CA ASP A 285 -15.87 -2.99 34.56
C ASP A 285 -15.54 -1.52 34.88
N GLY A 286 -15.69 -0.61 33.91
CA GLY A 286 -15.50 0.83 34.14
C GLY A 286 -16.47 1.42 35.17
N LEU A 287 -17.74 1.00 35.16
CA LEU A 287 -18.73 1.40 36.15
C LEU A 287 -18.42 0.82 37.54
N LYS A 288 -17.90 -0.41 37.59
CA LYS A 288 -17.43 -1.03 38.83
C LYS A 288 -16.31 -0.21 39.48
N VAL A 289 -15.33 0.22 38.70
CA VAL A 289 -14.23 1.09 39.18
C VAL A 289 -14.74 2.42 39.71
N GLY A 290 -15.87 2.91 39.17
CA GLY A 290 -16.55 4.11 39.64
C GLY A 290 -17.57 3.89 40.76
N ASP A 291 -17.52 2.75 41.46
CA ASP A 291 -18.45 2.36 42.55
C ASP A 291 -19.94 2.47 42.16
N GLN A 292 -20.28 2.11 40.91
CA GLN A 292 -21.64 2.12 40.37
C GLN A 292 -22.09 0.69 40.02
N ILE A 293 -22.15 -0.17 41.03
CA ILE A 293 -22.39 -1.61 40.88
C ILE A 293 -23.80 -1.90 40.34
N GLY A 294 -24.81 -1.16 40.78
CA GLY A 294 -26.19 -1.32 40.33
C GLY A 294 -26.33 -1.06 38.82
N LEU A 295 -25.65 -0.04 38.31
CA LEU A 295 -25.60 0.29 36.88
C LEU A 295 -24.81 -0.77 36.10
N ALA A 296 -23.68 -1.25 36.62
CA ALA A 296 -22.90 -2.32 36.00
C ALA A 296 -23.74 -3.60 35.81
N ILE A 297 -24.50 -4.01 36.83
CA ILE A 297 -25.43 -5.16 36.76
C ILE A 297 -26.51 -4.92 35.69
N GLY A 298 -27.15 -3.74 35.69
CA GLY A 298 -28.19 -3.40 34.71
C GLY A 298 -27.69 -3.47 33.26
N VAL A 299 -26.48 -2.95 33.02
CA VAL A 299 -25.80 -3.01 31.70
C VAL A 299 -25.58 -4.45 31.24
N LEU A 300 -25.10 -5.33 32.11
CA LEU A 300 -24.84 -6.74 31.76
C LEU A 300 -26.12 -7.55 31.57
N ARG A 301 -27.14 -7.34 32.41
CA ARG A 301 -28.46 -8.00 32.28
C ARG A 301 -29.10 -7.69 30.94
N HIS A 302 -29.14 -6.41 30.56
CA HIS A 302 -29.68 -5.99 29.28
C HIS A 302 -28.92 -6.61 28.10
N ALA A 303 -27.57 -6.65 28.17
CA ALA A 303 -26.74 -7.23 27.12
C ALA A 303 -27.00 -8.75 26.94
N LEU A 304 -27.16 -9.49 28.03
CA LEU A 304 -27.43 -10.94 27.99
C LEU A 304 -28.87 -11.26 27.54
N GLU A 305 -29.86 -10.45 27.93
CA GLU A 305 -31.25 -10.65 27.48
C GLU A 305 -31.36 -10.48 25.95
N ASN A 306 -30.62 -9.54 25.36
CA ASN A 306 -30.62 -9.31 23.91
C ASN A 306 -30.16 -10.52 23.08
N VAL A 307 -29.31 -11.38 23.65
CA VAL A 307 -28.73 -12.56 22.99
C VAL A 307 -29.32 -13.89 23.48
N LYS A 308 -30.24 -13.84 24.44
CA LYS A 308 -30.83 -15.03 25.06
C LYS A 308 -31.50 -15.94 24.04
N GLY A 309 -31.17 -17.23 24.11
CA GLY A 309 -31.71 -18.25 23.21
C GLY A 309 -31.22 -18.17 21.76
N LYS A 310 -30.24 -17.31 21.46
CA LYS A 310 -29.68 -17.15 20.10
C LYS A 310 -28.27 -17.71 20.03
N MET A 311 -27.99 -18.52 19.01
CA MET A 311 -26.67 -19.07 18.72
C MET A 311 -26.44 -19.12 17.21
N PRO A 312 -25.21 -18.88 16.71
CA PRO A 312 -24.90 -19.00 15.29
C PRO A 312 -25.02 -20.46 14.82
N GLY A 313 -25.31 -20.71 13.55
CA GLY A 313 -25.37 -22.07 13.01
C GLY A 313 -23.99 -22.74 12.89
N GLU A 314 -22.94 -21.96 12.63
CA GLU A 314 -21.59 -22.46 12.40
C GLU A 314 -20.83 -22.77 13.70
N GLU A 315 -20.28 -23.98 13.83
CA GLU A 315 -19.61 -24.46 15.04
C GLU A 315 -18.44 -23.57 15.49
N SER A 316 -17.62 -23.11 14.53
CA SER A 316 -16.49 -22.21 14.80
C SER A 316 -16.96 -20.89 15.44
N TRP A 317 -18.12 -20.38 15.02
CA TRP A 317 -18.72 -19.17 15.56
C TRP A 317 -19.42 -19.42 16.89
N GLN A 318 -20.05 -20.59 17.04
CA GLN A 318 -20.70 -20.99 18.29
C GLN A 318 -19.71 -21.03 19.44
N LEU A 319 -18.51 -21.56 19.21
CA LEU A 319 -17.47 -21.64 20.23
C LEU A 319 -17.10 -20.25 20.76
N VAL A 320 -16.76 -19.33 19.86
CA VAL A 320 -16.36 -17.95 20.22
C VAL A 320 -17.50 -17.21 20.91
N PHE A 321 -18.73 -17.31 20.39
CA PHE A 321 -19.89 -16.62 20.94
C PHE A 321 -20.31 -17.17 22.31
N ARG A 322 -20.25 -18.49 22.49
CA ARG A 322 -20.56 -19.16 23.76
C ARG A 322 -19.56 -18.77 24.85
N GLN A 323 -18.27 -18.77 24.53
CA GLN A 323 -17.22 -18.37 25.47
C GLN A 323 -17.44 -16.93 25.97
N GLU A 324 -17.74 -15.99 25.07
CA GLU A 324 -17.99 -14.61 25.46
C GLU A 324 -19.26 -14.47 26.31
N THR A 325 -20.35 -15.13 25.90
CA THR A 325 -21.62 -15.11 26.65
C THR A 325 -21.47 -15.68 28.05
N GLN A 326 -20.73 -16.79 28.20
CA GLN A 326 -20.43 -17.38 29.50
C GLN A 326 -19.58 -16.45 30.36
N SER A 327 -18.56 -15.80 29.78
CA SER A 327 -17.71 -14.85 30.49
C SER A 327 -18.51 -13.65 31.03
N VAL A 328 -19.43 -13.10 30.22
CA VAL A 328 -20.33 -12.02 30.65
C VAL A 328 -21.30 -12.50 31.74
N GLY A 329 -21.82 -13.72 31.62
CA GLY A 329 -22.70 -14.32 32.64
C GLY A 329 -22.01 -14.63 33.97
N GLU A 330 -20.73 -15.00 33.96
CA GLU A 330 -19.90 -15.16 35.16
C GLU A 330 -19.66 -13.82 35.87
N MET A 331 -19.32 -12.79 35.10
CA MET A 331 -19.15 -11.44 35.62
C MET A 331 -20.43 -10.91 36.26
N LEU A 332 -21.58 -11.07 35.58
CA LEU A 332 -22.88 -10.67 36.11
C LEU A 332 -23.18 -11.36 37.45
N ARG A 333 -23.04 -12.70 37.53
CA ARG A 333 -23.28 -13.45 38.77
C ARG A 333 -22.40 -12.97 39.92
N LYS A 334 -21.14 -12.64 39.64
CA LYS A 334 -20.22 -12.11 40.64
C LYS A 334 -20.66 -10.74 41.15
N LEU A 335 -21.05 -9.83 40.25
CA LEU A 335 -21.53 -8.50 40.64
C LEU A 335 -22.86 -8.55 41.39
N GLU A 336 -23.80 -9.40 40.97
CA GLU A 336 -25.06 -9.61 41.69
C GLU A 336 -24.81 -10.11 43.11
N HIS A 337 -23.92 -11.10 43.27
CA HIS A 337 -23.52 -11.56 44.59
C HIS A 337 -22.88 -10.43 45.41
N GLU A 338 -21.90 -9.70 44.88
CA GLU A 338 -21.29 -8.57 45.59
C GLU A 338 -22.34 -7.51 45.98
N ASN A 339 -23.31 -7.21 45.11
CA ASN A 339 -24.35 -6.22 45.39
C ASN A 339 -25.35 -6.69 46.47
N ASP A 340 -25.68 -7.98 46.50
CA ASP A 340 -26.59 -8.55 47.49
C ASP A 340 -25.99 -8.56 48.91
N PHE A 341 -24.66 -8.62 49.05
CA PHE A 341 -23.97 -8.75 50.34
C PHE A 341 -23.21 -7.49 50.81
N VAL A 342 -22.77 -6.63 49.88
CA VAL A 342 -21.85 -5.51 50.20
C VAL A 342 -22.47 -4.15 49.87
N TRP A 343 -22.95 -3.97 48.63
CA TRP A 343 -23.26 -2.64 48.10
C TRP A 343 -24.72 -2.23 48.26
N HIS A 344 -25.65 -3.17 48.08
CA HIS A 344 -27.09 -2.95 48.13
C HIS A 344 -27.59 -1.81 47.21
N GLU A 345 -26.93 -1.59 46.08
CA GLU A 345 -27.35 -0.57 45.11
C GLU A 345 -28.62 -0.99 44.35
N LYS A 346 -29.45 0.00 44.01
CA LYS A 346 -30.62 -0.21 43.15
C LYS A 346 -30.14 -0.58 41.74
N VAL A 347 -30.59 -1.74 41.25
CA VAL A 347 -30.34 -2.16 39.87
C VAL A 347 -31.42 -1.57 38.95
N PRO A 348 -31.04 -0.78 37.92
CA PRO A 348 -31.98 -0.29 36.92
C PRO A 348 -32.63 -1.43 36.14
N ILE A 349 -33.93 -1.34 35.91
CA ILE A 349 -34.71 -2.32 35.14
C ILE A 349 -34.99 -1.79 33.73
N ASP A 350 -35.20 -0.47 33.61
CA ASP A 350 -35.48 0.18 32.34
C ASP A 350 -34.18 0.51 31.59
N VAL A 351 -34.17 0.27 30.29
CA VAL A 351 -33.05 0.60 29.39
C VAL A 351 -32.77 2.11 29.36
N TYR A 352 -33.78 2.95 29.58
CA TYR A 352 -33.62 4.41 29.60
C TYR A 352 -32.89 4.91 30.85
N GLU A 353 -32.82 4.10 31.90
CA GLU A 353 -32.03 4.39 33.12
C GLU A 353 -30.56 3.98 32.96
N LEU A 354 -30.20 3.27 31.87
CA LEU A 354 -28.83 2.81 31.63
C LEU A 354 -27.99 3.86 30.91
N PRO A 355 -26.68 3.97 31.23
CA PRO A 355 -25.80 4.91 30.55
C PRO A 355 -25.65 4.57 29.06
N SER A 356 -25.85 5.58 28.21
CA SER A 356 -25.57 5.47 26.78
C SER A 356 -24.06 5.51 26.54
N LEU A 357 -23.62 4.76 25.53
CA LEU A 357 -22.21 4.72 25.14
C LEU A 357 -22.09 5.18 23.69
N GLU A 358 -21.21 6.13 23.45
CA GLU A 358 -20.86 6.55 22.09
C GLU A 358 -19.61 5.79 21.62
N GLY A 359 -19.72 5.17 20.44
CA GLY A 359 -18.63 4.38 19.88
C GLY A 359 -17.52 5.24 19.32
N LYS A 360 -16.27 4.82 19.51
CA LYS A 360 -15.10 5.45 18.90
C LYS A 360 -14.65 4.63 17.69
N LYS A 361 -14.82 5.17 16.49
CA LYS A 361 -14.32 4.59 15.24
C LYS A 361 -12.92 5.16 14.95
N ILE A 362 -11.91 4.31 14.79
CA ILE A 362 -10.50 4.74 14.64
C ILE A 362 -9.84 4.27 13.35
N VAL A 363 -10.56 3.53 12.52
CA VAL A 363 -10.08 3.06 11.23
C VAL A 363 -10.90 3.65 10.10
N THR A 364 -10.24 3.85 8.96
CA THR A 364 -10.84 4.34 7.72
C THR A 364 -10.45 3.43 6.56
N ALA A 365 -11.26 3.36 5.51
CA ALA A 365 -10.90 2.61 4.31
C ALA A 365 -9.68 3.25 3.64
N ILE A 366 -8.76 2.44 3.11
CA ILE A 366 -7.68 2.92 2.26
C ILE A 366 -8.22 2.95 0.83
N PRO A 367 -8.35 4.13 0.17
CA PRO A 367 -8.95 4.22 -1.15
C PRO A 367 -8.29 3.30 -2.16
N TYR A 368 -9.12 2.60 -2.96
CA TYR A 368 -8.63 1.85 -4.11
C TYR A 368 -8.46 2.81 -5.29
N HIS A 369 -7.28 2.76 -5.91
CA HIS A 369 -6.96 3.55 -7.10
C HIS A 369 -6.66 2.59 -8.27
N PRO A 370 -7.46 2.60 -9.34
CA PRO A 370 -7.20 1.83 -10.56
C PRO A 370 -5.81 2.13 -11.11
N GLN A 371 -5.02 1.09 -11.39
CA GLN A 371 -3.65 1.22 -11.91
C GLN A 371 -3.71 1.06 -13.43
N ARG A 372 -4.03 2.16 -14.14
CA ARG A 372 -4.09 2.17 -15.61
C ARG A 372 -2.68 2.20 -16.21
N LEU A 373 -2.45 1.47 -17.31
CA LEU A 373 -1.22 1.57 -18.09
C LEU A 373 -1.43 2.63 -19.16
N SER A 374 -0.61 3.69 -19.19
CA SER A 374 -0.71 4.69 -20.26
C SER A 374 -0.09 4.15 -21.56
N ALA A 375 -0.82 4.24 -22.67
CA ALA A 375 -0.39 3.75 -23.99
C ALA A 375 0.55 4.70 -24.74
N SER A 376 1.24 5.63 -24.06
CA SER A 376 2.05 6.68 -24.71
C SER A 376 3.51 6.28 -24.99
N ALA A 377 3.91 5.07 -24.66
CA ALA A 377 5.32 4.65 -24.70
C ALA A 377 5.73 3.98 -26.02
N ILE A 378 5.43 4.53 -27.20
CA ILE A 378 6.10 4.13 -28.45
C ILE A 378 6.23 5.34 -29.39
N ILE A 379 7.43 5.49 -29.96
CA ILE A 379 7.90 6.43 -31.00
C ILE A 379 8.68 7.64 -30.43
N SER A 380 10.00 7.49 -30.35
CA SER A 380 10.93 8.62 -30.51
C SER A 380 11.75 8.39 -31.77
N GLU A 381 11.61 9.29 -32.74
CA GLU A 381 12.45 9.39 -33.94
C GLU A 381 13.75 10.12 -33.57
N GLU A 382 14.90 9.56 -33.96
CA GLU A 382 16.20 10.22 -33.91
C GLU A 382 16.34 11.26 -35.02
N LYS A 383 16.83 12.48 -34.71
CA LYS A 383 17.55 13.34 -35.65
C LYS A 383 18.62 14.22 -34.97
N PRO A 384 19.65 14.69 -35.72
CA PRO A 384 21.02 14.77 -35.22
C PRO A 384 21.46 16.15 -34.72
N ILE A 385 22.63 16.08 -34.06
CA ILE A 385 23.40 17.04 -33.28
C ILE A 385 23.78 18.32 -34.04
N GLY A 386 23.66 19.46 -33.33
CA GLY A 386 24.37 20.71 -33.60
C GLY A 386 25.32 21.06 -32.46
N SER A 387 26.55 21.44 -32.81
CA SER A 387 27.74 21.61 -31.94
C SER A 387 27.93 23.03 -31.35
N SER A 388 28.85 23.10 -30.37
CA SER A 388 29.55 24.26 -29.73
C SER A 388 28.89 24.76 -28.43
N PHE A 389 29.57 24.96 -27.29
CA PHE A 389 30.95 25.37 -26.99
C PHE A 389 31.55 24.66 -25.74
N SER A 390 32.88 24.64 -25.66
CA SER A 390 33.72 24.02 -24.63
C SER A 390 33.63 24.70 -23.25
N ARG A 391 32.82 24.15 -22.34
CA ARG A 391 33.06 24.24 -20.89
C ARG A 391 33.55 22.87 -20.40
N THR A 392 34.57 22.88 -19.55
CA THR A 392 35.12 21.67 -18.93
C THR A 392 34.04 20.91 -18.17
N ASP A 393 34.18 19.59 -18.11
CA ASP A 393 33.27 18.71 -17.38
C ASP A 393 33.52 18.80 -15.87
N TRP A 394 32.55 19.25 -15.07
CA TRP A 394 32.71 19.38 -13.61
C TRP A 394 31.41 19.09 -12.87
N PHE A 395 31.56 18.55 -11.67
CA PHE A 395 30.49 18.28 -10.73
C PHE A 395 30.72 19.09 -9.47
N LYS A 396 29.68 19.75 -8.96
CA LYS A 396 29.67 20.38 -7.65
C LYS A 396 28.46 19.92 -6.87
N LEU A 397 28.71 19.31 -5.73
CA LEU A 397 27.71 18.63 -4.92
C LEU A 397 27.53 19.40 -3.63
N THR A 398 26.31 19.88 -3.38
CA THR A 398 25.95 20.53 -2.12
C THR A 398 25.00 19.64 -1.36
N TYR A 399 25.47 19.12 -0.23
CA TYR A 399 24.64 18.29 0.65
C TYR A 399 23.73 19.17 1.51
N LEU A 400 22.43 18.92 1.47
CA LEU A 400 21.43 19.71 2.19
C LEU A 400 20.86 18.98 3.42
N GLU A 401 21.53 17.91 3.92
CA GLU A 401 21.07 17.01 4.99
C GLU A 401 19.87 16.13 4.62
N GLY A 402 19.77 14.96 5.27
CA GLY A 402 18.79 13.95 4.88
C GLY A 402 19.18 13.31 3.54
N ASN A 403 18.18 13.07 2.68
CA ASN A 403 18.40 12.68 1.29
C ASN A 403 18.52 13.89 0.34
N SER A 404 18.52 15.13 0.85
CA SER A 404 18.45 16.33 0.02
C SER A 404 19.80 16.78 -0.54
N TRP A 405 19.82 17.08 -1.83
CA TRP A 405 21.01 17.59 -2.52
C TRP A 405 20.70 18.69 -3.53
N LEU A 406 21.70 19.52 -3.77
CA LEU A 406 21.79 20.36 -4.96
C LEU A 406 23.06 20.00 -5.72
N TRP A 407 22.90 19.48 -6.94
CA TRP A 407 24.01 19.16 -7.84
C TRP A 407 24.10 20.21 -8.94
N ASP A 408 25.31 20.68 -9.22
CA ASP A 408 25.63 21.47 -10.40
C ASP A 408 26.52 20.61 -11.31
N VAL A 409 26.00 20.24 -12.47
CA VAL A 409 26.64 19.35 -13.44
C VAL A 409 26.88 20.13 -14.72
N GLY A 410 28.10 20.61 -14.91
CA GLY A 410 28.45 21.43 -16.08
C GLY A 410 27.63 22.72 -16.22
N GLY A 411 27.12 23.28 -15.12
CA GLY A 411 26.25 24.46 -15.11
C GLY A 411 24.75 24.15 -15.06
N LEU A 412 24.35 22.86 -15.05
CA LEU A 412 22.96 22.42 -14.90
C LEU A 412 22.67 22.10 -13.43
N LYS A 413 21.68 22.77 -12.83
CA LYS A 413 21.34 22.59 -11.42
C LYS A 413 20.18 21.60 -11.22
N ILE A 414 20.49 20.47 -10.61
CA ILE A 414 19.54 19.40 -10.27
C ILE A 414 19.29 19.43 -8.76
N LEU A 415 18.04 19.64 -8.37
CA LEU A 415 17.59 19.48 -6.98
C LEU A 415 17.15 18.05 -6.77
N VAL A 416 17.67 17.36 -5.75
CA VAL A 416 17.40 15.94 -5.51
C VAL A 416 16.76 15.76 -4.15
N ASP A 417 15.64 15.03 -4.11
CA ASP A 417 14.91 14.63 -2.89
C ASP A 417 14.81 15.73 -1.81
N PRO A 418 14.21 16.90 -2.12
CA PRO A 418 14.27 18.06 -1.23
C PRO A 418 13.32 17.94 -0.02
N ILE A 419 13.89 18.04 1.18
CA ILE A 419 13.20 18.20 2.46
C ILE A 419 13.60 19.58 3.00
N LEU A 420 12.87 20.63 2.62
CA LEU A 420 13.24 22.03 2.91
C LEU A 420 12.14 22.79 3.66
N VAL A 421 10.96 22.20 3.82
CA VAL A 421 9.80 22.80 4.50
C VAL A 421 9.28 21.86 5.57
N GLY A 422 9.41 22.28 6.83
CA GLY A 422 9.02 21.49 8.00
C GLY A 422 9.94 20.30 8.27
N ASN A 423 9.61 19.54 9.32
CA ASN A 423 10.32 18.33 9.69
C ASN A 423 9.82 17.13 8.86
N LEU A 424 10.70 16.14 8.74
CA LEU A 424 10.35 14.82 8.20
C LEU A 424 9.62 14.02 9.28
N ASP A 425 8.37 13.66 9.02
CA ASP A 425 7.52 12.96 10.01
C ASP A 425 6.68 11.81 9.45
N PHE A 426 6.77 11.51 8.14
CA PHE A 426 5.98 10.46 7.48
C PHE A 426 4.47 10.60 7.70
N GLY A 427 3.98 11.81 8.01
CA GLY A 427 2.58 12.09 8.36
C GLY A 427 2.16 11.65 9.76
N ILE A 428 3.08 11.17 10.61
CA ILE A 428 2.82 10.68 11.97
C ILE A 428 3.87 11.23 12.96
N PRO A 429 3.79 12.53 13.37
CA PRO A 429 4.84 13.20 14.16
C PRO A 429 5.21 12.56 15.50
N TRP A 430 4.28 11.84 16.14
CA TRP A 430 4.59 11.15 17.41
C TRP A 430 5.40 9.87 17.20
N LEU A 431 5.34 9.26 16.01
CA LEU A 431 6.07 8.05 15.66
C LEU A 431 7.51 8.37 15.25
N TYR A 432 7.68 9.38 14.42
CA TYR A 432 8.97 9.90 13.97
C TYR A 432 8.83 11.38 13.63
N ASP A 433 9.78 12.18 14.10
CA ASP A 433 9.87 13.61 13.79
C ASP A 433 11.36 13.97 13.76
N ALA A 434 11.87 14.32 12.58
CA ALA A 434 13.29 14.58 12.36
C ALA A 434 13.52 15.95 11.72
N ALA A 435 14.28 16.79 12.44
CA ALA A 435 14.70 18.09 11.97
C ALA A 435 16.15 18.05 11.45
N LYS A 436 16.50 18.93 10.51
CA LYS A 436 17.89 19.15 10.10
C LYS A 436 18.74 19.61 11.29
N LYS A 437 20.00 19.19 11.36
CA LYS A 437 20.92 19.59 12.45
C LYS A 437 21.55 20.94 12.20
N PHE A 438 22.01 21.18 10.97
CA PHE A 438 22.85 22.32 10.63
C PHE A 438 22.10 23.40 9.82
N LEU A 439 21.33 23.00 8.81
CA LEU A 439 20.63 23.86 7.87
C LEU A 439 19.19 24.16 8.31
N LYS A 440 18.98 24.43 9.60
CA LYS A 440 17.66 24.67 10.22
C LYS A 440 16.91 25.86 9.60
N ASN A 441 17.63 26.84 9.06
CA ASN A 441 17.08 28.07 8.50
C ASN A 441 17.09 28.09 6.96
N PHE A 442 17.59 27.05 6.31
CA PHE A 442 17.63 26.98 4.84
C PHE A 442 16.23 26.73 4.30
N GLN A 443 15.73 27.64 3.48
CA GLN A 443 14.37 27.66 2.96
C GLN A 443 14.35 27.53 1.44
N LEU A 444 13.16 27.31 0.88
CA LEU A 444 12.96 27.26 -0.58
C LEU A 444 13.45 28.53 -1.29
N SER A 445 13.35 29.69 -0.64
CA SER A 445 13.82 30.98 -1.19
C SER A 445 15.34 31.07 -1.29
N ASP A 446 16.09 30.22 -0.58
CA ASP A 446 17.55 30.19 -0.60
C ASP A 446 18.10 29.33 -1.74
N LEU A 447 17.21 28.59 -2.42
CA LEU A 447 17.60 27.80 -3.59
C LEU A 447 18.01 28.73 -4.74
N PRO A 448 19.10 28.40 -5.47
CA PRO A 448 19.36 29.05 -6.73
C PRO A 448 18.30 28.65 -7.76
N GLU A 449 18.35 29.27 -8.94
CA GLU A 449 17.55 28.82 -10.07
C GLU A 449 17.86 27.34 -10.38
N ILE A 450 16.81 26.50 -10.39
CA ILE A 450 16.90 25.05 -10.62
C ILE A 450 16.45 24.72 -12.04
N ASP A 451 17.16 23.80 -12.70
CA ASP A 451 16.85 23.32 -14.04
C ASP A 451 16.00 22.04 -14.03
N CYS A 452 16.17 21.18 -13.03
CA CYS A 452 15.44 19.92 -12.90
C CYS A 452 15.29 19.48 -11.44
N LEU A 453 14.14 18.87 -11.12
CA LEU A 453 13.92 18.13 -9.88
C LEU A 453 14.09 16.63 -10.13
N LEU A 454 14.89 15.95 -9.32
CA LEU A 454 15.07 14.49 -9.35
C LEU A 454 14.49 13.87 -8.07
N ILE A 455 13.49 13.00 -8.21
CA ILE A 455 12.88 12.26 -7.10
C ILE A 455 13.22 10.78 -7.22
N THR A 456 13.97 10.27 -6.25
CA THR A 456 14.51 8.91 -6.37
C THR A 456 13.58 7.83 -5.86
N GLN A 457 12.77 8.14 -4.86
CA GLN A 457 11.84 7.21 -4.23
C GLN A 457 10.50 7.88 -3.93
N SER A 458 9.46 7.06 -3.74
CA SER A 458 8.11 7.53 -3.43
C SER A 458 7.86 7.82 -1.94
N LEU A 459 8.80 7.45 -1.06
CA LEU A 459 8.69 7.63 0.38
C LEU A 459 8.89 9.09 0.81
N ASP A 460 8.32 9.47 1.97
CA ASP A 460 8.25 10.87 2.43
C ASP A 460 9.63 11.51 2.71
N ASP A 461 10.64 10.71 2.98
CA ASP A 461 12.05 11.12 3.14
C ASP A 461 12.78 11.35 1.81
N HIS A 462 12.08 11.20 0.69
CA HIS A 462 12.55 11.53 -0.66
C HIS A 462 11.55 12.44 -1.40
N CYS A 463 10.29 12.01 -1.46
CA CYS A 463 9.16 12.68 -2.09
C CYS A 463 8.35 13.52 -1.07
N HIS A 464 9.02 14.44 -0.39
CA HIS A 464 8.44 15.16 0.76
C HIS A 464 7.39 16.20 0.34
N LEU A 465 6.10 15.83 0.44
CA LEU A 465 5.01 16.66 -0.09
C LEU A 465 4.90 18.06 0.53
N LYS A 466 5.31 18.23 1.80
CA LYS A 466 5.34 19.56 2.45
C LYS A 466 6.31 20.51 1.77
N THR A 467 7.39 19.98 1.19
CA THR A 467 8.36 20.74 0.40
C THR A 467 7.91 20.87 -1.06
N LEU A 468 7.40 19.78 -1.65
CA LEU A 468 7.09 19.74 -3.08
C LEU A 468 5.88 20.60 -3.47
N LYS A 469 4.85 20.72 -2.62
CA LYS A 469 3.68 21.58 -2.88
C LYS A 469 4.05 23.06 -3.10
N PRO A 470 4.69 23.74 -2.14
CA PRO A 470 5.09 25.14 -2.36
C PRO A 470 6.18 25.28 -3.44
N LEU A 471 7.04 24.27 -3.63
CA LEU A 471 8.01 24.28 -4.72
C LEU A 471 7.33 24.27 -6.10
N SER A 472 6.27 23.47 -6.28
CA SER A 472 5.55 23.41 -7.56
C SER A 472 4.75 24.69 -7.83
N GLU A 473 4.26 25.37 -6.79
CA GLU A 473 3.68 26.70 -6.92
C GLU A 473 4.73 27.76 -7.31
N MET A 474 5.93 27.67 -6.75
CA MET A 474 7.04 28.60 -7.03
C MET A 474 7.64 28.39 -8.43
N LEU A 475 7.70 27.13 -8.91
CA LEU A 475 8.31 26.74 -10.19
C LEU A 475 7.37 25.80 -10.98
N PRO A 476 6.23 26.29 -11.50
CA PRO A 476 5.18 25.45 -12.08
C PRO A 476 5.60 24.67 -13.34
N ASN A 477 6.63 25.15 -14.05
CA ASN A 477 7.15 24.53 -15.27
C ASN A 477 8.44 23.75 -15.04
N LEU A 478 8.84 23.52 -13.78
CA LEU A 478 10.06 22.79 -13.45
C LEU A 478 9.99 21.37 -14.03
N PRO A 479 10.92 20.97 -14.91
CA PRO A 479 11.04 19.58 -15.32
C PRO A 479 11.35 18.68 -14.12
N VAL A 480 10.64 17.56 -14.02
CA VAL A 480 10.83 16.58 -12.95
C VAL A 480 11.19 15.23 -13.57
N ILE A 481 12.23 14.59 -13.07
CA ILE A 481 12.54 13.18 -13.34
C ILE A 481 12.27 12.40 -12.06
N ALA A 482 11.55 11.28 -12.14
CA ALA A 482 11.18 10.54 -10.95
C ALA A 482 11.10 9.02 -11.16
N THR A 483 11.12 8.28 -10.05
CA THR A 483 10.65 6.89 -10.01
C THR A 483 9.17 6.79 -10.39
N PRO A 484 8.74 5.77 -11.15
CA PRO A 484 7.32 5.52 -11.43
C PRO A 484 6.48 5.33 -10.15
N ASN A 485 7.08 4.90 -9.03
CA ASN A 485 6.36 4.76 -7.76
C ASN A 485 5.85 6.11 -7.20
N ALA A 486 6.47 7.24 -7.56
CA ALA A 486 6.08 8.56 -7.09
C ALA A 486 4.96 9.20 -7.93
N GLU A 487 4.48 8.52 -8.98
CA GLU A 487 3.56 9.10 -9.96
C GLU A 487 2.28 9.68 -9.34
N ALA A 488 1.64 8.92 -8.44
CA ALA A 488 0.41 9.37 -7.77
C ALA A 488 0.62 10.62 -6.89
N LEU A 489 1.84 10.82 -6.40
CA LEU A 489 2.22 11.93 -5.52
C LEU A 489 2.57 13.19 -6.32
N LEU A 490 3.24 13.01 -7.47
CA LEU A 490 3.79 14.11 -8.26
C LEU A 490 2.83 14.64 -9.34
N ASN A 491 2.00 13.79 -9.94
CA ASN A 491 1.02 14.20 -10.98
C ASN A 491 0.09 15.35 -10.54
N PRO A 492 -0.38 15.44 -9.27
CA PRO A 492 -1.18 16.57 -8.83
C PRO A 492 -0.39 17.88 -8.67
N LEU A 493 0.95 17.83 -8.61
CA LEU A 493 1.80 18.96 -8.27
C LEU A 493 2.54 19.54 -9.49
N PHE A 494 3.04 18.69 -10.38
CA PHE A 494 3.87 19.08 -11.51
C PHE A 494 3.27 18.61 -12.82
N SER A 495 3.30 19.47 -13.85
CA SER A 495 2.78 19.14 -15.18
C SER A 495 3.83 18.54 -16.13
N ASN A 496 5.12 18.66 -15.83
CA ASN A 496 6.23 18.20 -16.66
C ASN A 496 7.07 17.16 -15.92
N VAL A 497 6.56 15.92 -15.84
CA VAL A 497 7.22 14.82 -15.14
C VAL A 497 7.56 13.69 -16.10
N THR A 498 8.81 13.23 -16.04
CA THR A 498 9.31 12.05 -16.76
C THR A 498 9.62 10.95 -15.76
N TYR A 499 8.83 9.88 -15.79
CA TYR A 499 9.03 8.70 -14.96
C TYR A 499 9.95 7.70 -15.67
N LEU A 500 11.00 7.26 -14.99
CA LEU A 500 12.01 6.35 -15.56
C LEU A 500 12.01 5.01 -14.85
N GLU A 501 11.68 3.93 -15.57
CA GLU A 501 11.91 2.56 -15.12
C GLU A 501 13.42 2.23 -15.15
N PRO A 502 13.91 1.31 -14.30
CA PRO A 502 15.31 0.86 -14.35
C PRO A 502 15.76 0.46 -15.76
N GLY A 503 16.86 1.04 -16.22
CA GLY A 503 17.39 0.86 -17.58
C GLY A 503 17.05 1.99 -18.54
N GLN A 504 15.97 2.74 -18.30
CA GLN A 504 15.58 3.88 -19.13
C GLN A 504 16.46 5.10 -18.87
N ASN A 505 16.58 5.93 -19.89
CA ASN A 505 17.33 7.16 -19.87
C ASN A 505 16.44 8.36 -20.21
N SER A 506 16.87 9.53 -19.75
CA SER A 506 16.32 10.83 -20.13
C SER A 506 17.46 11.83 -20.23
N GLU A 507 17.16 12.95 -20.86
CA GLU A 507 18.11 14.00 -21.14
C GLU A 507 17.58 15.31 -20.54
N ILE A 508 18.39 15.94 -19.69
CA ILE A 508 18.06 17.24 -19.10
C ILE A 508 18.82 18.30 -19.87
N VAL A 509 18.08 19.23 -20.47
CA VAL A 509 18.63 20.38 -21.16
C VAL A 509 18.48 21.61 -20.26
N GLY A 510 19.62 22.12 -19.78
CA GLY A 510 19.68 23.33 -18.96
C GLY A 510 19.42 24.59 -19.78
N LYS A 511 19.00 25.67 -19.12
CA LYS A 511 18.65 26.95 -19.77
C LYS A 511 19.81 27.58 -20.56
N ASN A 512 21.05 27.24 -20.20
CA ASN A 512 22.28 27.69 -20.85
C ASN A 512 22.73 26.77 -22.02
N GLY A 513 21.91 25.77 -22.38
CA GLY A 513 22.21 24.79 -23.43
C GLY A 513 23.09 23.62 -22.98
N SER A 514 23.48 23.56 -21.70
CA SER A 514 24.17 22.39 -21.15
C SER A 514 23.25 21.18 -21.13
N ASN A 515 23.83 19.99 -21.25
CA ASN A 515 23.05 18.78 -21.36
C ASN A 515 23.59 17.68 -20.43
N VAL A 516 22.70 16.98 -19.74
CA VAL A 516 23.02 15.90 -18.81
C VAL A 516 22.12 14.71 -19.09
N GLN A 517 22.74 13.54 -19.32
CA GLN A 517 22.03 12.28 -19.44
C GLN A 517 21.81 11.69 -18.05
N VAL A 518 20.57 11.30 -17.77
CA VAL A 518 20.17 10.61 -16.55
C VAL A 518 19.67 9.22 -16.91
N ARG A 519 20.11 8.20 -16.18
CA ARG A 519 19.66 6.82 -16.38
C ARG A 519 19.25 6.20 -15.06
N ALA A 520 18.04 5.66 -15.01
CA ALA A 520 17.53 4.98 -13.83
C ALA A 520 18.16 3.59 -13.69
N THR A 521 18.42 3.20 -12.44
CA THR A 521 18.93 1.88 -12.05
C THR A 521 18.04 1.31 -10.95
N ALA A 522 17.94 -0.01 -10.87
CA ALA A 522 17.11 -0.65 -9.84
C ALA A 522 17.79 -0.55 -8.47
N GLY A 523 17.15 0.18 -7.56
CA GLY A 523 17.45 0.27 -6.14
C GLY A 523 16.60 -0.71 -5.31
N PRO A 524 16.29 -0.39 -4.04
CA PRO A 524 15.56 -1.29 -3.15
C PRO A 524 14.07 -1.42 -3.51
N VAL A 525 13.48 -2.58 -3.23
CA VAL A 525 12.03 -2.77 -3.25
C VAL A 525 11.49 -2.45 -1.85
N LEU A 526 11.01 -1.22 -1.65
CA LEU A 526 10.58 -0.69 -0.34
C LEU A 526 9.09 -0.89 -0.05
N GLY A 527 8.63 -2.11 -0.32
CA GLY A 527 7.25 -2.52 -0.12
C GLY A 527 7.13 -4.03 -0.32
N PRO A 528 5.95 -4.54 -0.68
CA PRO A 528 5.82 -5.94 -1.05
C PRO A 528 6.84 -6.31 -2.15
N PRO A 529 7.41 -7.53 -2.17
CA PRO A 529 8.48 -7.91 -3.10
C PRO A 529 8.18 -7.74 -4.60
N TRP A 530 6.91 -7.54 -4.96
CA TRP A 530 6.43 -7.32 -6.32
C TRP A 530 6.20 -5.84 -6.68
N GLN A 531 6.35 -4.92 -5.73
CA GLN A 531 6.41 -3.50 -6.03
C GLN A 531 7.62 -3.23 -6.92
N ARG A 532 7.49 -2.24 -7.83
CA ARG A 532 8.64 -1.81 -8.62
C ARG A 532 9.77 -1.39 -7.67
N PRO A 533 11.03 -1.74 -7.97
CA PRO A 533 12.14 -1.19 -7.22
C PRO A 533 12.09 0.34 -7.30
N GLU A 534 12.52 1.00 -6.23
CA GLU A 534 12.85 2.42 -6.30
C GLU A 534 14.13 2.62 -7.12
N ASN A 535 14.47 3.86 -7.44
CA ASN A 535 15.56 4.15 -8.36
C ASN A 535 16.83 4.63 -7.65
N GLY A 536 17.96 4.07 -8.05
CA GLY A 536 19.24 4.80 -8.07
C GLY A 536 19.43 5.44 -9.45
N TYR A 537 20.38 6.37 -9.59
CA TYR A 537 20.60 7.07 -10.87
C TYR A 537 22.07 7.16 -11.26
N LEU A 538 22.34 6.91 -12.54
CA LEU A 538 23.57 7.33 -13.21
C LEU A 538 23.33 8.69 -13.87
N VAL A 539 24.23 9.64 -13.63
CA VAL A 539 24.18 10.99 -14.18
C VAL A 539 25.49 11.25 -14.90
N THR A 540 25.40 11.38 -16.23
CA THR A 540 26.53 11.58 -17.12
C THR A 540 26.41 12.94 -17.78
N SER A 541 27.46 13.76 -17.69
CA SER A 541 27.54 15.04 -18.36
C SER A 541 27.66 14.91 -19.89
N GLN A 542 27.42 16.00 -20.62
CA GLN A 542 27.47 16.04 -22.08
C GLN A 542 28.78 15.54 -22.71
N GLN A 543 29.93 15.75 -22.05
CA GLN A 543 31.24 15.32 -22.56
C GLN A 543 31.57 13.88 -22.16
N GLY A 544 30.82 13.29 -21.22
CA GLY A 544 30.98 11.91 -20.78
C GLY A 544 32.32 11.63 -20.09
N GLN A 545 33.00 12.64 -19.55
CA GLN A 545 34.30 12.43 -18.88
C GLN A 545 34.13 12.01 -17.42
N LEU A 546 33.02 12.38 -16.81
CA LEU A 546 32.66 12.01 -15.44
C LEU A 546 31.22 11.49 -15.38
N THR A 547 31.06 10.32 -14.76
CA THR A 547 29.74 9.76 -14.44
C THR A 547 29.56 9.68 -12.93
N LEU A 548 28.43 10.18 -12.45
CA LEU A 548 28.01 10.09 -11.05
C LEU A 548 26.98 8.98 -10.89
N TYR A 549 27.13 8.16 -9.87
CA TYR A 549 26.11 7.21 -9.41
C TYR A 549 25.58 7.64 -8.05
N TYR A 550 24.26 7.74 -7.94
CA TYR A 550 23.55 8.03 -6.69
C TYR A 550 22.68 6.84 -6.30
N GLU A 551 22.94 6.28 -5.11
CA GLU A 551 22.15 5.22 -4.50
C GLU A 551 21.95 5.55 -3.02
N PRO A 552 20.77 6.07 -2.63
CA PRO A 552 20.56 6.66 -1.31
C PRO A 552 20.46 5.65 -0.16
N HIS A 553 20.35 4.35 -0.43
CA HIS A 553 20.24 3.31 0.62
C HIS A 553 21.37 2.28 0.58
N CYS A 554 22.33 2.42 -0.34
CA CYS A 554 23.37 1.42 -0.61
C CYS A 554 22.80 0.02 -0.92
N VAL A 555 21.60 -0.02 -1.52
CA VAL A 555 20.95 -1.26 -1.96
C VAL A 555 20.73 -1.19 -3.47
N TYR A 556 21.43 -2.02 -4.22
CA TYR A 556 21.50 -1.91 -5.67
C TYR A 556 21.48 -3.28 -6.36
N ASN A 557 21.04 -3.30 -7.62
CA ASN A 557 21.11 -4.50 -8.44
C ASN A 557 22.53 -4.73 -9.00
N GLN A 558 23.29 -5.64 -8.38
CA GLN A 558 24.66 -5.95 -8.79
C GLN A 558 24.78 -6.42 -10.24
N ALA A 559 23.84 -7.24 -10.73
CA ALA A 559 23.87 -7.77 -12.10
C ALA A 559 23.61 -6.69 -13.16
N PHE A 560 22.89 -5.63 -12.78
CA PHE A 560 22.71 -4.43 -13.59
C PHE A 560 24.00 -3.61 -13.59
N LEU A 561 24.50 -3.25 -12.40
CA LEU A 561 25.64 -2.32 -12.26
C LEU A 561 26.99 -2.90 -12.71
N GLN A 562 27.16 -4.23 -12.77
CA GLN A 562 28.41 -4.84 -13.25
C GLN A 562 28.79 -4.44 -14.69
N LYS A 563 27.82 -3.93 -15.46
CA LYS A 563 28.01 -3.48 -16.86
C LYS A 563 28.20 -1.97 -16.95
N GLU A 564 28.10 -1.27 -15.84
CA GLU A 564 28.15 0.18 -15.75
C GLU A 564 29.46 0.64 -15.09
N LYS A 565 29.77 1.92 -15.23
CA LYS A 565 30.91 2.56 -14.59
C LYS A 565 30.49 3.93 -14.06
N ALA A 566 31.01 4.30 -12.89
CA ALA A 566 30.83 5.64 -12.35
C ALA A 566 32.13 6.10 -11.70
N ASP A 567 32.56 7.34 -11.99
CA ASP A 567 33.73 7.95 -11.35
C ASP A 567 33.41 8.44 -9.94
N ILE A 568 32.16 8.87 -9.71
CA ILE A 568 31.69 9.43 -8.46
C ILE A 568 30.57 8.53 -7.93
N VAL A 569 30.63 8.10 -6.68
CA VAL A 569 29.55 7.37 -6.00
C VAL A 569 29.10 8.16 -4.79
N ILE A 570 27.83 8.57 -4.78
CA ILE A 570 27.16 9.10 -3.60
C ILE A 570 26.29 7.98 -3.01
N THR A 571 26.59 7.59 -1.78
CA THR A 571 25.84 6.54 -1.07
C THR A 571 26.10 6.62 0.45
N PRO A 572 25.23 6.07 1.31
CA PRO A 572 25.52 5.93 2.73
C PRO A 572 26.68 4.96 2.96
N VAL A 573 27.54 5.30 3.94
CA VAL A 573 28.67 4.44 4.33
C VAL A 573 28.56 3.89 5.75
N ILE A 574 27.58 4.34 6.52
CA ILE A 574 27.27 3.87 7.87
C ILE A 574 25.90 3.18 7.80
N LYS A 575 25.80 1.98 8.37
CA LYS A 575 24.54 1.22 8.37
C LYS A 575 23.56 1.82 9.36
N GLN A 576 22.27 1.77 9.03
CA GLN A 576 21.17 2.05 9.96
C GLN A 576 20.29 0.82 10.09
N LEU A 577 20.11 0.36 11.32
CA LEU A 577 19.47 -0.90 11.65
C LEU A 577 18.26 -0.69 12.54
N LEU A 578 17.18 -1.41 12.25
CA LEU A 578 16.10 -1.70 13.19
C LEU A 578 16.28 -3.13 13.74
N PRO A 579 15.61 -3.49 14.84
CA PRO A 579 15.55 -4.88 15.28
C PRO A 579 15.11 -5.80 14.12
N SER A 580 16.01 -6.68 13.67
CA SER A 580 15.78 -7.65 12.59
C SER A 580 15.63 -7.09 11.16
N PHE A 581 15.95 -5.81 10.90
CA PHE A 581 15.84 -5.22 9.56
C PHE A 581 16.90 -4.14 9.30
N THR A 582 17.56 -4.18 8.15
CA THR A 582 18.50 -3.13 7.71
C THR A 582 17.73 -2.05 6.96
N LEU A 583 17.65 -0.84 7.52
CA LEU A 583 17.02 0.31 6.87
C LEU A 583 17.91 0.89 5.77
N VAL A 584 19.20 1.07 6.10
CA VAL A 584 20.22 1.66 5.22
C VAL A 584 21.46 0.80 5.32
N SER A 585 21.94 0.32 4.17
CA SER A 585 23.19 -0.43 4.09
C SER A 585 24.41 0.50 4.09
N GLY A 586 25.62 -0.06 4.24
CA GLY A 586 26.85 0.72 4.33
C GLY A 586 28.05 -0.17 4.63
N GLN A 587 29.18 0.43 5.02
CA GLN A 587 30.43 -0.27 5.32
C GLN A 587 30.88 -1.16 4.15
N GLU A 588 30.87 -2.48 4.31
CA GLU A 588 31.31 -3.43 3.29
C GLU A 588 30.50 -3.31 1.99
N ASP A 589 29.18 -3.07 2.10
CA ASP A 589 28.29 -2.95 0.94
C ASP A 589 28.65 -1.75 0.07
N ALA A 590 29.06 -0.65 0.70
CA ALA A 590 29.47 0.59 0.03
C ALA A 590 30.86 0.45 -0.61
N VAL A 591 31.77 -0.30 0.01
CA VAL A 591 33.07 -0.65 -0.60
C VAL A 591 32.86 -1.56 -1.81
N GLN A 592 31.97 -2.55 -1.71
CA GLN A 592 31.60 -3.40 -2.84
C GLN A 592 30.99 -2.60 -3.99
N LEU A 593 30.14 -1.62 -3.69
CA LEU A 593 29.55 -0.73 -4.70
C LEU A 593 30.62 0.09 -5.42
N ALA A 594 31.51 0.73 -4.65
CA ALA A 594 32.62 1.52 -5.19
C ALA A 594 33.51 0.68 -6.10
N LYS A 595 33.82 -0.56 -5.68
CA LYS A 595 34.62 -1.51 -6.45
C LYS A 595 33.92 -1.96 -7.74
N LEU A 596 32.63 -2.27 -7.65
CA LEU A 596 31.81 -2.70 -8.78
C LEU A 596 31.78 -1.65 -9.89
N LEU A 597 31.62 -0.38 -9.51
CA LEU A 597 31.56 0.75 -10.44
C LEU A 597 32.92 1.36 -10.81
N GLN A 598 34.01 0.84 -10.22
CA GLN A 598 35.37 1.36 -10.37
C GLN A 598 35.48 2.86 -10.00
N ALA A 599 34.82 3.23 -8.90
CA ALA A 599 34.71 4.61 -8.45
C ALA A 599 36.05 5.23 -8.07
N LYS A 600 36.29 6.47 -8.50
CA LYS A 600 37.46 7.24 -8.09
C LYS A 600 37.18 8.08 -6.84
N PHE A 601 35.95 8.54 -6.71
CA PHE A 601 35.51 9.40 -5.62
C PHE A 601 34.28 8.78 -4.96
N ILE A 602 34.36 8.56 -3.66
CA ILE A 602 33.20 8.20 -2.84
C ILE A 602 32.83 9.45 -2.05
N VAL A 603 31.57 9.85 -2.14
CA VAL A 603 31.02 11.03 -1.48
C VAL A 603 29.98 10.53 -0.47
N PRO A 604 30.38 10.27 0.78
CA PRO A 604 29.50 9.64 1.76
C PRO A 604 28.34 10.54 2.15
N MET A 605 27.13 10.00 2.13
CA MET A 605 25.95 10.72 2.63
C MET A 605 25.56 10.27 4.04
N LYS A 606 25.03 11.19 4.84
CA LYS A 606 24.61 10.96 6.23
C LYS A 606 23.10 11.17 6.38
N ASN A 607 22.32 10.44 5.60
CA ASN A 607 20.88 10.66 5.48
C ASN A 607 20.10 10.57 6.80
N GLY A 608 20.48 9.69 7.73
CA GLY A 608 19.84 9.66 9.05
C GLY A 608 20.54 10.50 10.14
N ASP A 609 21.50 11.37 9.80
CA ASP A 609 22.12 12.30 10.75
C ASP A 609 21.25 13.56 10.98
N LEU A 610 20.03 13.32 11.48
CA LEU A 610 19.01 14.32 11.78
C LEU A 610 18.77 14.43 13.29
N ASP A 611 18.27 15.56 13.77
CA ASP A 611 17.77 15.72 15.13
C ASP A 611 16.39 15.04 15.23
N ALA A 612 16.40 13.71 15.37
CA ALA A 612 15.20 12.87 15.40
C ALA A 612 14.65 12.65 16.81
N LYS A 613 13.31 12.59 16.91
CA LYS A 613 12.53 12.26 18.11
C LYS A 613 11.40 11.28 17.73
N GLY A 614 10.80 10.67 18.74
CA GLY A 614 9.69 9.71 18.57
C GLY A 614 10.14 8.26 18.70
N PHE A 615 9.17 7.34 18.69
CA PHE A 615 9.41 5.92 18.96
C PHE A 615 10.42 5.29 18.01
N LEU A 616 10.33 5.53 16.69
CA LEU A 616 11.24 4.94 15.71
C LEU A 616 12.70 5.39 15.92
N SER A 617 12.92 6.65 16.28
CA SER A 617 14.28 7.16 16.57
C SER A 617 14.96 6.45 17.75
N SER A 618 14.18 5.91 18.69
CA SER A 618 14.70 5.24 19.89
C SER A 618 15.18 3.80 19.66
N ILE A 619 14.78 3.20 18.54
CA ILE A 619 15.07 1.80 18.20
C ILE A 619 16.04 1.64 17.01
N VAL A 620 16.35 2.73 16.30
CA VAL A 620 17.34 2.73 15.21
C VAL A 620 18.76 2.76 15.79
N GLN A 621 19.61 1.86 15.33
CA GLN A 621 21.01 1.76 15.73
C GLN A 621 21.91 2.01 14.53
N ALA A 622 22.99 2.77 14.73
CA ALA A 622 24.03 2.95 13.74
C ALA A 622 25.12 1.88 13.90
N GLU A 623 25.56 1.28 12.80
CA GLU A 623 26.67 0.31 12.80
C GLU A 623 27.78 0.76 11.82
N GLY A 624 29.01 0.77 12.33
CA GLY A 624 30.20 1.23 11.61
C GLY A 624 30.50 2.72 11.82
N THR A 625 31.70 3.15 11.39
CA THR A 625 32.13 4.56 11.43
C THR A 625 32.69 5.00 10.07
N MET A 626 32.98 6.30 9.95
CA MET A 626 33.65 6.83 8.76
C MET A 626 35.08 6.30 8.65
N GLU A 627 35.76 6.16 9.78
CA GLU A 627 37.13 5.65 9.87
C GLU A 627 37.18 4.18 9.45
N SER A 628 36.28 3.34 9.97
CA SER A 628 36.23 1.92 9.57
C SER A 628 35.94 1.78 8.08
N PHE A 629 35.03 2.59 7.53
CA PHE A 629 34.77 2.60 6.09
C PHE A 629 36.01 2.99 5.27
N LYS A 630 36.73 4.05 5.68
CA LYS A 630 37.98 4.46 5.01
C LYS A 630 39.04 3.37 5.03
N GLU A 631 39.19 2.66 6.15
CA GLU A 631 40.12 1.53 6.27
C GLU A 631 39.74 0.38 5.33
N LEU A 632 38.46 0.02 5.28
CA LEU A 632 37.94 -1.02 4.38
C LEU A 632 38.15 -0.62 2.91
N LEU A 633 37.85 0.62 2.54
CA LEU A 633 38.02 1.13 1.18
C LEU A 633 39.50 1.13 0.78
N LEU A 634 40.39 1.62 1.64
CA LEU A 634 41.83 1.67 1.35
C LEU A 634 42.41 0.29 1.05
N LYS A 635 41.88 -0.75 1.72
CA LYS A 635 42.31 -2.14 1.52
C LYS A 635 41.85 -2.71 0.16
N GLU A 636 40.63 -2.41 -0.25
CA GLU A 636 40.01 -3.01 -1.45
C GLU A 636 40.20 -2.18 -2.72
N GLN A 637 40.34 -0.85 -2.58
CA GLN A 637 40.46 0.10 -3.69
C GLN A 637 41.34 1.31 -3.30
N PRO A 638 42.68 1.14 -3.23
CA PRO A 638 43.61 2.13 -2.70
C PRO A 638 43.61 3.48 -3.44
N ASP A 639 43.26 3.47 -4.72
CA ASP A 639 43.26 4.67 -5.57
C ASP A 639 41.98 5.50 -5.43
N ALA A 640 40.95 4.98 -4.73
CA ALA A 640 39.71 5.69 -4.50
C ALA A 640 39.84 6.68 -3.33
N LYS A 641 39.29 7.88 -3.50
CA LYS A 641 39.32 8.95 -2.51
C LYS A 641 37.94 9.17 -1.90
N VAL A 642 37.88 9.23 -0.57
CA VAL A 642 36.67 9.66 0.15
C VAL A 642 36.65 11.17 0.24
N LEU A 643 35.59 11.81 -0.25
CA LEU A 643 35.39 13.25 -0.18
C LEU A 643 34.26 13.54 0.83
N GLU A 644 34.63 14.03 2.00
CA GLU A 644 33.68 14.37 3.05
C GLU A 644 32.97 15.70 2.78
N LEU A 645 31.72 15.77 3.20
CA LEU A 645 30.84 16.91 2.96
C LEU A 645 30.69 17.75 4.22
N THR A 646 30.50 19.05 4.02
CA THR A 646 29.96 19.93 5.04
C THR A 646 28.57 20.38 4.56
N PRO A 647 27.49 20.17 5.34
CA PRO A 647 26.15 20.60 4.97
C PRO A 647 26.11 22.06 4.51
N GLY A 648 25.47 22.31 3.36
CA GLY A 648 25.33 23.64 2.75
C GLY A 648 26.59 24.20 2.09
N VAL A 649 27.74 23.54 2.23
CA VAL A 649 28.99 23.94 1.56
C VAL A 649 29.14 23.12 0.28
N PRO A 650 29.25 23.77 -0.89
CA PRO A 650 29.45 23.04 -2.13
C PRO A 650 30.83 22.38 -2.22
N LEU A 651 30.85 21.09 -2.59
CA LEU A 651 32.05 20.30 -2.86
C LEU A 651 32.26 20.15 -4.36
N GLU A 652 33.34 20.71 -4.91
CA GLU A 652 33.72 20.52 -6.31
C GLU A 652 34.54 19.22 -6.47
N ILE A 653 34.15 18.39 -7.44
CA ILE A 653 34.81 17.11 -7.69
C ILE A 653 36.04 17.31 -8.58
N PRO A 654 37.23 16.81 -8.20
CA PRO A 654 38.43 16.97 -9.00
C PRO A 654 38.30 16.27 -10.36
N THR A 655 38.68 16.96 -11.44
CA THR A 655 38.77 16.38 -12.77
C THR A 655 40.06 15.55 -12.92
N PRO A 656 40.08 14.49 -13.76
CA PRO A 656 41.26 13.64 -13.95
C PRO A 656 42.53 14.39 -14.40
N SER A 657 42.38 15.52 -15.08
CA SER A 657 43.47 16.40 -15.52
C SER A 657 44.15 17.17 -14.38
N ASN A 658 43.49 17.34 -13.24
CA ASN A 658 44.03 18.06 -12.07
C ASN A 658 44.73 17.17 -11.04
N ILE A 659 44.71 15.84 -11.21
CA ILE A 659 45.26 14.88 -10.23
C ILE A 659 46.79 14.69 -10.40
N ASN A 660 47.36 15.10 -11.54
CA ASN A 660 48.80 14.96 -11.83
C ASN A 660 49.66 16.19 -11.45
N ASN A 661 49.08 17.23 -10.83
CA ASN A 661 49.78 18.49 -10.51
C ASN A 661 49.78 18.86 -9.01
N SER A 662 49.46 17.92 -8.10
CA SER A 662 49.49 18.15 -6.65
C SER A 662 50.50 17.25 -5.94
#